data_AF-A0A963T834-F1
#
_entry.id   AF-A0A963T834-F1
#
_cell.length_a   1.000
_cell.length_b   1.000
_cell.length_c   1.000
_cell.angle_alpha   90.00
_cell.angle_beta   90.00
_cell.angle_gamma   90.00
#
_symmetry.space_group_name_H-M   'P 1'
#
loop_
_entity.id
_entity.type
_entity.pdbx_description
1 polymer ?
#
loop_
_entity_poly.entity_id
_entity_poly.type
_entity_poly.pdbx_seq_one_letter_code
_entity_poly.pdbx_strand_id
1 'polypeptide(L)'
;MAQLILSAASAVGRAGVGQVLARTVASTAAAYAAGVAERLIFGPRKRTVEGPRLDAFTIQSSTEGAGVARVFGRARISGQLIWAANFKETASETTESSGGKGGRLAASKTTVREYLYSLSFAVGLCEGPIDRVARVWADGKPFDLSRVNHRVHRGTPAQTPDDLINAVENGAPAFRGLAYIVFEDLPLKDFGNRIPQLSFEIEKSLGEDDPDALENALEAVTIIPGSGEFVYGTTKTTREIEEGVTRVENVNNNDGVTDFSASLDALSSAAKNLKAASLVVSWFGDDLRAGNCALRPGVETYDKTTTPAPWRGGGVSRGEARLVSMIDGRPAYGGTPDDTGVIEAIVAMKARGLAVQFHPFILMDVAPGNGSPDPYGGAEQAAYPWRGRITVGANDGTAGAAADILGFFGTAAPSDFTVANGAVSYSGPNEWSFRRMILHYAHLCAAAGGVEAFLIGSELRALTTARDHTGAFPAVAALKSLAADVKSILPSAKISYGADWSEWSGVTRSDGRFFHLDPLWADPAISFIGVDYYPPLSDWRDGFDHADLNAGRKSRYDRDYIAANIEGGENYDWYYASEADRDAQARTPITDTTYDEPWVWRAKDIRNWWKNAHHDRPNFVRSPGATAWVPRSKPIRLTEFGCPAVDKGANAPNVFVDPKSSESALPYYSSGARDDLMQRRTLEAVHAYWRANNETSGGVTLIETNRFYVYAYDARPYPFFPARADIWGDAPNWERGHWLNGRLTRAPLDALVEALCAEGGVTDIDAGGLRGTIAGYVVDRPLSPRQ
;
A
#
# COMPACT_ATOMS: atom_id res chain seq x y z
N MET A 1 30.37 24.69 -48.79
CA MET A 1 30.70 25.11 -50.16
C MET A 1 29.53 25.97 -50.65
N ALA A 2 29.79 27.20 -51.16
CA ALA A 2 28.86 28.30 -51.53
C ALA A 2 28.23 29.09 -50.35
N GLN A 3 28.81 30.23 -49.93
CA GLN A 3 28.58 31.65 -50.35
C GLN A 3 27.19 32.20 -49.93
N LEU A 4 27.06 32.98 -48.85
CA LEU A 4 27.21 34.45 -48.69
C LEU A 4 26.25 35.29 -49.57
N ILE A 5 25.37 36.10 -48.94
CA ILE A 5 25.25 37.56 -49.14
C ILE A 5 24.38 38.19 -48.03
N LEU A 6 24.88 39.34 -47.58
CA LEU A 6 24.47 40.26 -46.52
C LEU A 6 23.58 41.38 -47.08
N SER A 7 22.63 41.92 -46.30
CA SER A 7 22.30 43.38 -46.14
C SER A 7 20.88 43.52 -45.57
N ALA A 8 20.68 43.89 -44.30
CA ALA A 8 20.70 45.26 -43.74
C ALA A 8 19.59 46.19 -44.28
N ALA A 9 18.61 46.55 -43.44
CA ALA A 9 18.32 47.93 -43.02
C ALA A 9 16.89 48.14 -42.44
N SER A 10 16.86 48.59 -41.18
CA SER A 10 16.01 49.65 -40.59
C SER A 10 14.47 49.63 -40.74
N ALA A 11 13.82 49.37 -39.58
CA ALA A 11 13.02 50.31 -38.77
C ALA A 11 11.83 51.12 -39.37
N VAL A 12 10.80 51.22 -38.51
CA VAL A 12 9.64 52.16 -38.50
C VAL A 12 8.53 51.76 -39.50
N GLY A 13 7.26 51.57 -39.15
CA GLY A 13 6.50 51.82 -37.94
C GLY A 13 5.02 52.01 -38.33
N ARG A 14 4.13 51.56 -37.44
CA ARG A 14 2.71 51.96 -37.29
C ARG A 14 1.66 51.50 -38.32
N ALA A 15 0.76 50.67 -37.74
CA ALA A 15 -0.70 50.86 -37.68
C ALA A 15 -1.54 50.75 -38.96
N GLY A 16 -2.36 49.70 -38.96
CA GLY A 16 -3.82 49.94 -39.01
C GLY A 16 -4.57 49.36 -40.20
N VAL A 17 -5.55 48.51 -39.84
CA VAL A 17 -6.87 48.35 -40.48
C VAL A 17 -6.95 47.48 -41.74
N GLY A 18 -7.87 46.51 -41.70
CA GLY A 18 -8.59 46.06 -42.88
C GLY A 18 -8.69 44.55 -43.06
N GLN A 19 -9.77 43.96 -42.54
CA GLN A 19 -10.20 42.62 -42.94
C GLN A 19 -10.55 42.56 -44.44
N VAL A 20 -10.17 41.48 -45.13
CA VAL A 20 -10.93 40.95 -46.28
C VAL A 20 -11.00 39.42 -46.18
N LEU A 21 -12.21 38.95 -46.50
CA LEU A 21 -12.80 37.62 -46.38
C LEU A 21 -12.23 36.53 -47.32
N ALA A 22 -12.28 35.31 -46.76
CA ALA A 22 -12.89 34.07 -47.29
C ALA A 22 -12.25 33.21 -48.41
N ARG A 23 -11.94 31.98 -47.97
CA ARG A 23 -12.23 30.63 -48.54
C ARG A 23 -11.49 30.18 -49.80
N THR A 24 -10.66 29.14 -49.66
CA THR A 24 -11.01 27.78 -50.12
C THR A 24 -10.18 26.70 -49.41
N VAL A 25 -10.76 25.50 -49.35
CA VAL A 25 -10.42 24.31 -48.54
C VAL A 25 -9.27 23.50 -49.14
N ALA A 26 -8.32 23.03 -48.33
CA ALA A 26 -7.90 21.61 -48.26
C ALA A 26 -6.67 21.39 -47.34
N SER A 27 -6.79 20.36 -46.48
CA SER A 27 -5.72 19.53 -45.88
C SER A 27 -4.56 20.20 -45.14
N THR A 28 -4.54 20.11 -43.81
CA THR A 28 -3.48 19.43 -43.03
C THR A 28 -3.75 19.52 -41.52
N ALA A 29 -3.52 18.39 -40.86
CA ALA A 29 -3.70 18.17 -39.43
C ALA A 29 -2.48 18.66 -38.63
N ALA A 30 -2.73 18.88 -37.33
CA ALA A 30 -1.75 18.96 -36.23
C ALA A 30 -0.84 20.20 -36.15
N ALA A 31 -1.38 21.36 -35.72
CA ALA A 31 -0.57 22.41 -35.06
C ALA A 31 -1.37 23.49 -34.28
N TYR A 32 -2.60 23.23 -33.78
CA TYR A 32 -3.45 24.31 -33.23
C TYR A 32 -4.27 23.95 -31.98
N ALA A 33 -3.67 23.30 -30.99
CA ALA A 33 -4.34 23.02 -29.70
C ALA A 33 -3.65 23.60 -28.46
N ALA A 34 -2.48 24.24 -28.56
CA ALA A 34 -1.79 24.80 -27.39
C ALA A 34 -2.21 26.25 -27.05
N GLY A 35 -2.60 27.06 -28.03
CA GLY A 35 -2.85 28.51 -27.81
C GLY A 35 -4.28 28.91 -27.44
N VAL A 36 -5.24 27.98 -27.48
CA VAL A 36 -6.68 28.28 -27.23
C VAL A 36 -7.09 27.96 -25.79
N ALA A 37 -6.44 26.98 -25.14
CA ALA A 37 -6.71 26.64 -23.74
C ALA A 37 -6.22 27.73 -22.76
N GLU A 38 -5.05 28.32 -23.01
CA GLU A 38 -4.53 29.45 -22.20
C GLU A 38 -5.44 30.69 -22.23
N ARG A 39 -6.11 30.94 -23.37
CA ARG A 39 -6.99 32.11 -23.55
C ARG A 39 -8.31 32.02 -22.79
N LEU A 40 -8.76 30.80 -22.46
CA LEU A 40 -10.01 30.60 -21.70
C LEU A 40 -9.79 30.64 -20.18
N ILE A 41 -8.56 30.46 -19.70
CA ILE A 41 -8.24 30.41 -18.27
C ILE A 41 -7.79 31.77 -17.70
N PHE A 42 -7.05 32.60 -18.47
CA PHE A 42 -6.36 33.78 -17.88
C PHE A 42 -6.81 35.17 -18.37
N GLY A 43 -7.78 35.28 -19.27
CA GLY A 43 -8.23 36.58 -19.80
C GLY A 43 -7.14 37.37 -20.54
N PRO A 44 -7.41 38.58 -21.07
CA PRO A 44 -6.49 39.26 -21.97
C PRO A 44 -5.38 39.98 -21.18
N ARG A 45 -4.27 39.28 -20.92
CA ARG A 45 -2.97 39.92 -20.67
C ARG A 45 -1.96 39.38 -21.68
N LYS A 46 -1.59 40.20 -22.67
CA LYS A 46 -0.46 39.88 -23.56
C LYS A 46 0.83 39.93 -22.76
N ARG A 47 1.29 38.77 -22.29
CA ARG A 47 2.67 38.54 -21.92
C ARG A 47 2.97 37.06 -22.15
N THR A 48 3.67 36.76 -23.24
CA THR A 48 4.17 35.42 -23.52
C THR A 48 5.25 35.10 -22.49
N VAL A 49 4.99 34.12 -21.63
CA VAL A 49 5.98 33.56 -20.70
C VAL A 49 6.25 32.15 -21.19
N GLU A 50 7.47 31.88 -21.64
CA GLU A 50 7.88 30.53 -22.01
C GLU A 50 8.24 29.76 -20.73
N GLY A 51 7.36 28.85 -20.32
CA GLY A 51 7.62 27.90 -19.23
C GLY A 51 8.61 26.79 -19.64
N PRO A 52 8.88 25.82 -18.76
CA PRO A 52 9.73 24.65 -19.08
C PRO A 52 9.23 23.95 -20.34
N ARG A 53 10.09 23.77 -21.35
CA ARG A 53 9.79 22.94 -22.53
C ARG A 53 10.35 21.55 -22.29
N LEU A 54 9.51 20.54 -22.47
CA LEU A 54 9.98 19.16 -22.60
C LEU A 54 10.77 19.07 -23.91
N ASP A 55 12.08 19.24 -23.85
CA ASP A 55 12.96 18.79 -24.92
C ASP A 55 12.83 17.27 -24.99
N ALA A 56 12.45 16.74 -26.15
CA ALA A 56 12.16 15.32 -26.37
C ALA A 56 13.40 14.40 -26.23
N PHE A 57 14.51 14.91 -25.68
CA PHE A 57 15.73 14.16 -25.40
C PHE A 57 16.58 14.93 -24.38
N THR A 58 16.43 14.67 -23.08
CA THR A 58 17.42 15.14 -22.08
C THR A 58 18.71 14.37 -22.27
N ILE A 59 19.78 15.06 -22.63
CA ILE A 59 21.14 14.51 -22.79
C ILE A 59 21.91 14.80 -21.51
N GLN A 60 22.58 13.79 -20.97
CA GLN A 60 23.54 13.99 -19.90
C GLN A 60 24.74 14.77 -20.44
N SER A 61 25.04 15.92 -19.83
CA SER A 61 26.18 16.77 -20.20
C SER A 61 27.22 16.89 -19.08
N SER A 62 28.30 17.61 -19.36
CA SER A 62 29.34 18.00 -18.40
C SER A 62 29.64 19.49 -18.66
N THR A 63 28.71 20.34 -18.26
CA THR A 63 28.76 21.78 -18.55
C THR A 63 28.81 22.57 -17.26
N GLU A 64 29.85 23.39 -17.07
CA GLU A 64 29.89 24.35 -15.97
C GLU A 64 28.83 25.44 -16.15
N GLY A 65 28.12 25.79 -15.08
CA GLY A 65 27.03 26.79 -15.10
C GLY A 65 25.64 26.23 -15.46
N ALA A 66 25.50 24.91 -15.67
CA ALA A 66 24.19 24.27 -15.72
C ALA A 66 23.45 24.43 -14.37
N GLY A 67 22.14 24.67 -14.43
CA GLY A 67 21.31 24.75 -13.23
C GLY A 67 21.22 23.43 -12.48
N VAL A 68 21.09 23.48 -11.16
CA VAL A 68 20.73 22.30 -10.35
C VAL A 68 19.24 22.07 -10.51
N ALA A 69 18.86 20.92 -11.06
CA ALA A 69 17.46 20.56 -11.20
C ALA A 69 16.79 20.40 -9.82
N ARG A 70 15.49 20.65 -9.74
CA ARG A 70 14.67 20.40 -8.55
C ARG A 70 13.53 19.49 -8.95
N VAL A 71 13.29 18.48 -8.14
CA VAL A 71 12.28 17.45 -8.40
C VAL A 71 11.27 17.48 -7.26
N PHE A 72 10.00 17.41 -7.60
CA PHE A 72 8.91 17.22 -6.65
C PHE A 72 8.10 16.02 -7.09
N GLY A 73 7.80 15.11 -6.18
CA GLY A 73 7.23 13.80 -6.49
C GLY A 73 8.22 12.91 -7.25
N ARG A 74 7.76 12.27 -8.32
CA ARG A 74 8.52 11.30 -9.12
C ARG A 74 8.79 11.80 -10.53
N ALA A 75 10.05 11.96 -10.90
CA ALA A 75 10.43 12.40 -12.24
C ALA A 75 11.72 11.77 -12.74
N ARG A 76 11.84 11.61 -14.07
CA ARG A 76 13.06 11.13 -14.72
C ARG A 76 13.92 12.31 -15.18
N ILE A 77 15.18 12.31 -14.78
CA ILE A 77 16.19 13.33 -15.14
C ILE A 77 17.50 12.67 -15.58
N SER A 78 18.34 13.37 -16.35
CA SER A 78 19.62 12.80 -16.84
C SER A 78 20.82 13.15 -15.95
N GLY A 79 20.70 14.19 -15.12
CA GLY A 79 21.79 14.69 -14.29
C GLY A 79 22.93 15.32 -15.10
N GLN A 80 24.02 15.65 -14.41
CA GLN A 80 25.23 16.27 -14.95
C GLN A 80 26.46 15.53 -14.43
N LEU A 81 27.45 15.27 -15.28
CA LEU A 81 28.73 14.71 -14.83
C LEU A 81 29.49 15.76 -14.01
N ILE A 82 29.75 15.46 -12.73
CA ILE A 82 30.40 16.37 -11.78
C ILE A 82 31.84 15.95 -11.40
N TRP A 83 32.21 14.70 -11.68
CA TRP A 83 33.56 14.18 -11.47
C TRP A 83 33.77 12.93 -12.35
N ALA A 84 35.00 12.72 -12.83
CA ALA A 84 35.41 11.49 -13.51
C ALA A 84 36.91 11.26 -13.31
N ALA A 85 37.29 10.03 -13.01
CA ALA A 85 38.69 9.61 -12.94
C ALA A 85 39.29 9.40 -14.34
N ASN A 86 40.55 8.96 -14.42
CA ASN A 86 41.14 8.47 -15.67
C ASN A 86 40.60 7.08 -16.04
N PHE A 87 40.56 6.77 -17.34
CA PHE A 87 40.25 5.41 -17.81
C PHE A 87 41.25 4.39 -17.25
N LYS A 88 40.73 3.25 -16.80
CA LYS A 88 41.53 2.10 -16.38
C LYS A 88 41.48 1.03 -17.47
N GLU A 89 42.64 0.70 -18.02
CA GLU A 89 42.79 -0.31 -19.07
C GLU A 89 43.22 -1.65 -18.46
N THR A 90 42.55 -2.74 -18.85
CA THR A 90 42.87 -4.12 -18.43
C THR A 90 42.99 -5.01 -19.68
N ALA A 91 44.15 -5.65 -19.86
CA ALA A 91 44.33 -6.61 -20.95
C ALA A 91 43.75 -7.99 -20.57
N SER A 92 42.93 -8.57 -21.45
CA SER A 92 42.36 -9.92 -21.35
C SER A 92 42.91 -10.79 -22.47
N GLU A 93 43.45 -11.96 -22.17
CA GLU A 93 44.02 -12.89 -23.15
C GLU A 93 43.20 -14.18 -23.22
N THR A 94 42.64 -14.49 -24.39
CA THR A 94 41.96 -15.77 -24.64
C THR A 94 42.77 -16.57 -25.66
N THR A 95 43.18 -17.78 -25.29
CA THR A 95 43.92 -18.66 -26.21
C THR A 95 43.03 -19.80 -26.68
N GLU A 96 42.70 -19.82 -27.97
CA GLU A 96 41.95 -20.91 -28.61
C GLU A 96 42.88 -21.88 -29.31
N SER A 97 42.59 -23.18 -29.17
CA SER A 97 43.27 -24.25 -29.91
C SER A 97 42.28 -24.91 -30.88
N SER A 98 42.52 -24.80 -32.18
CA SER A 98 41.72 -25.51 -33.19
C SER A 98 42.37 -26.84 -33.57
N GLY A 99 41.60 -27.93 -33.51
CA GLY A 99 42.02 -29.27 -33.90
C GLY A 99 41.22 -29.77 -35.10
N GLY A 100 41.86 -29.87 -36.27
CA GLY A 100 41.26 -30.49 -37.44
C GLY A 100 41.26 -32.03 -37.35
N LYS A 101 40.15 -32.69 -37.70
CA LYS A 101 40.07 -34.15 -37.84
C LYS A 101 40.87 -34.60 -39.08
N GLY A 102 42.18 -34.75 -38.94
CA GLY A 102 43.04 -35.28 -39.99
C GLY A 102 44.52 -35.13 -39.67
N GLY A 103 45.11 -36.20 -39.13
CA GLY A 103 46.55 -36.53 -39.10
C GLY A 103 47.60 -35.41 -39.14
N ARG A 104 48.40 -35.33 -38.06
CA ARG A 104 49.84 -34.96 -38.05
C ARG A 104 50.29 -33.51 -38.34
N LEU A 105 49.44 -32.49 -38.19
CA LEU A 105 49.91 -31.10 -38.05
C LEU A 105 49.65 -30.55 -36.64
N ALA A 106 50.63 -29.83 -36.09
CA ALA A 106 50.61 -29.27 -34.75
C ALA A 106 49.37 -28.37 -34.52
N ALA A 107 48.76 -28.47 -33.34
CA ALA A 107 47.64 -27.63 -32.96
C ALA A 107 48.04 -26.14 -33.08
N SER A 108 47.32 -25.38 -33.90
CA SER A 108 47.48 -23.93 -33.97
C SER A 108 46.86 -23.32 -32.72
N LYS A 109 47.68 -22.66 -31.90
CA LYS A 109 47.22 -21.84 -30.77
C LYS A 109 47.12 -20.40 -31.22
N THR A 110 45.93 -19.81 -31.14
CA THR A 110 45.70 -18.39 -31.41
C THR A 110 45.41 -17.70 -30.09
N THR A 111 46.29 -16.81 -29.65
CA THR A 111 46.05 -15.94 -28.48
C THR A 111 45.47 -14.62 -28.96
N VAL A 112 44.24 -14.32 -28.54
CA VAL A 112 43.56 -13.05 -28.76
C VAL A 112 43.73 -12.20 -27.50
N ARG A 113 44.38 -11.04 -27.63
CA ARG A 113 44.51 -10.04 -26.57
C ARG A 113 43.47 -8.93 -26.80
N GLU A 114 42.51 -8.80 -25.89
CA GLU A 114 41.48 -7.76 -25.87
C GLU A 114 41.81 -6.73 -24.78
N TYR A 115 41.60 -5.43 -25.06
CA TYR A 115 41.73 -4.37 -24.06
C TYR A 115 40.34 -3.97 -23.55
N LEU A 116 40.13 -4.10 -22.24
CA LEU A 116 38.90 -3.75 -21.55
C LEU A 116 39.10 -2.44 -20.80
N TYR A 117 38.09 -1.56 -20.85
CA TYR A 117 38.13 -0.26 -20.19
C TYR A 117 37.08 -0.20 -19.08
N SER A 118 37.47 0.37 -17.94
CA SER A 118 36.55 0.78 -16.88
C SER A 118 36.78 2.23 -16.46
N LEU A 119 35.76 2.86 -15.88
CA LEU A 119 35.82 4.24 -15.42
C LEU A 119 35.05 4.45 -14.12
N SER A 120 35.66 5.21 -13.20
CA SER A 120 34.98 5.74 -12.02
C SER A 120 34.53 7.18 -12.27
N PHE A 121 33.28 7.51 -11.98
CA PHE A 121 32.73 8.85 -12.22
C PHE A 121 31.50 9.14 -11.34
N ALA A 122 31.12 10.42 -11.24
CA ALA A 122 29.96 10.86 -10.45
C ALA A 122 29.02 11.75 -11.27
N VAL A 123 27.72 11.54 -11.06
CA VAL A 123 26.64 12.27 -11.73
C VAL A 123 25.82 13.01 -10.67
N GLY A 124 25.81 14.35 -10.73
CA GLY A 124 24.92 15.21 -9.95
C GLY A 124 23.51 15.14 -10.51
N LEU A 125 22.52 14.93 -9.65
CA LEU A 125 21.14 14.62 -10.02
C LEU A 125 20.25 15.86 -9.89
N CYS A 126 19.92 16.22 -8.65
CA CYS A 126 19.03 17.33 -8.32
C CYS A 126 19.32 17.85 -6.92
N GLU A 127 18.65 18.93 -6.55
CA GLU A 127 18.62 19.43 -5.18
C GLU A 127 18.08 18.34 -4.23
N GLY A 128 18.83 18.10 -3.15
CA GLY A 128 18.47 17.18 -2.09
C GLY A 128 17.61 17.83 -0.99
N PRO A 129 17.30 17.05 0.05
CA PRO A 129 17.45 15.61 0.08
C PRO A 129 16.39 14.92 -0.80
N ILE A 130 16.78 13.84 -1.47
CA ILE A 130 15.85 12.95 -2.19
C ILE A 130 15.46 11.77 -1.30
N ASP A 131 14.30 11.16 -1.58
CA ASP A 131 13.91 9.92 -0.89
C ASP A 131 14.73 8.75 -1.43
N ARG A 132 14.80 8.61 -2.75
CA ARG A 132 15.62 7.60 -3.44
C ARG A 132 15.78 7.86 -4.94
N VAL A 133 16.76 7.16 -5.52
CA VAL A 133 16.81 6.86 -6.95
C VAL A 133 16.03 5.57 -7.17
N ALA A 134 14.89 5.65 -7.85
CA ALA A 134 13.97 4.52 -8.00
C ALA A 134 14.34 3.58 -9.15
N ARG A 135 14.74 4.13 -10.32
CA ARG A 135 15.11 3.35 -11.51
C ARG A 135 16.18 4.07 -12.31
N VAL A 136 17.02 3.31 -13.01
CA VAL A 136 18.09 3.86 -13.85
C VAL A 136 18.01 3.30 -15.27
N TRP A 137 18.39 4.11 -16.24
CA TRP A 137 18.57 3.70 -17.62
C TRP A 137 19.92 4.15 -18.13
N ALA A 138 20.55 3.29 -18.93
CA ALA A 138 21.78 3.56 -19.67
C ALA A 138 21.49 3.43 -21.17
N ASP A 139 21.77 4.48 -21.94
CA ASP A 139 21.49 4.55 -23.38
C ASP A 139 20.03 4.17 -23.73
N GLY A 140 19.09 4.61 -22.88
CA GLY A 140 17.65 4.38 -23.04
C GLY A 140 17.14 3.00 -22.58
N LYS A 141 18.02 2.07 -22.20
CA LYS A 141 17.64 0.73 -21.72
C LYS A 141 17.67 0.66 -20.18
N PRO A 142 16.78 -0.11 -19.54
CA PRO A 142 16.85 -0.33 -18.10
C PRO A 142 18.25 -0.78 -17.68
N PHE A 143 18.76 -0.19 -16.61
CA PHE A 143 20.11 -0.43 -16.12
C PHE A 143 20.05 -0.93 -14.68
N ASP A 144 20.47 -2.18 -14.50
CA ASP A 144 20.44 -2.89 -13.22
C ASP A 144 21.63 -2.47 -12.36
N LEU A 145 21.34 -1.63 -11.35
CA LEU A 145 22.34 -1.13 -10.41
C LEU A 145 22.95 -2.22 -9.52
N SER A 146 22.29 -3.38 -9.34
CA SER A 146 22.82 -4.48 -8.52
C SER A 146 24.06 -5.13 -9.13
N ARG A 147 24.29 -4.92 -10.43
CA ARG A 147 25.41 -5.50 -11.19
C ARG A 147 26.65 -4.61 -11.24
N VAL A 148 26.61 -3.44 -10.60
CA VAL A 148 27.69 -2.45 -10.63
C VAL A 148 27.94 -1.84 -9.27
N ASN A 149 29.18 -1.48 -9.00
CA ASN A 149 29.55 -0.78 -7.78
C ASN A 149 29.11 0.68 -7.90
N HIS A 150 28.15 1.06 -7.06
CA HIS A 150 27.63 2.42 -7.04
C HIS A 150 27.32 2.89 -5.61
N ARG A 151 27.30 4.20 -5.41
CA ARG A 151 26.89 4.84 -4.16
C ARG A 151 25.98 6.02 -4.45
N VAL A 152 24.79 6.03 -3.85
CA VAL A 152 23.85 7.15 -3.94
C VAL A 152 24.03 8.04 -2.71
N HIS A 153 24.31 9.30 -2.97
CA HIS A 153 24.37 10.38 -2.00
C HIS A 153 23.07 11.19 -2.11
N ARG A 154 22.26 11.22 -1.05
CA ARG A 154 20.89 11.79 -1.09
C ARG A 154 20.85 13.31 -1.09
N GLY A 155 21.98 13.98 -0.83
CA GLY A 155 22.06 15.44 -0.77
C GLY A 155 21.59 16.04 0.55
N THR A 156 21.68 15.29 1.65
CA THR A 156 21.31 15.80 2.98
C THR A 156 22.30 16.88 3.46
N PRO A 157 21.89 17.79 4.38
CA PRO A 157 22.81 18.77 4.96
C PRO A 157 23.98 18.13 5.74
N ALA A 158 23.78 16.92 6.27
CA ALA A 158 24.77 16.19 7.06
C ALA A 158 25.69 15.27 6.22
N GLN A 159 25.50 15.22 4.89
CA GLN A 159 26.26 14.32 4.03
C GLN A 159 27.77 14.62 4.09
N THR A 160 28.56 13.54 4.00
CA THR A 160 30.04 13.56 3.97
C THR A 160 30.55 13.41 2.54
N PRO A 161 31.82 13.77 2.26
CA PRO A 161 32.45 13.47 0.96
C PRO A 161 32.39 11.98 0.60
N ASP A 162 32.35 11.66 -0.69
CA ASP A 162 32.47 10.27 -1.16
C ASP A 162 33.91 9.76 -0.98
N ASP A 163 34.04 8.55 -0.45
CA ASP A 163 35.34 7.96 -0.12
C ASP A 163 36.23 7.76 -1.34
N LEU A 164 35.68 7.36 -2.50
CA LEU A 164 36.45 7.14 -3.73
C LEU A 164 36.95 8.47 -4.30
N ILE A 165 36.06 9.46 -4.41
CA ILE A 165 36.43 10.78 -4.91
C ILE A 165 37.50 11.39 -3.98
N ASN A 166 37.32 11.26 -2.67
CA ASN A 166 38.27 11.78 -1.70
C ASN A 166 39.63 11.06 -1.75
N ALA A 167 39.64 9.74 -1.98
CA ALA A 167 40.87 8.97 -2.14
C ALA A 167 41.65 9.34 -3.41
N VAL A 168 40.95 9.69 -4.49
CA VAL A 168 41.59 10.07 -5.76
C VAL A 168 42.05 11.53 -5.74
N GLU A 169 41.21 12.45 -5.28
CA GLU A 169 41.47 13.90 -5.37
C GLU A 169 42.19 14.47 -4.13
N ASN A 170 42.20 13.75 -3.00
CA ASN A 170 42.77 14.19 -1.71
C ASN A 170 42.20 15.53 -1.22
N GLY A 171 40.86 15.60 -1.11
CA GLY A 171 40.13 16.81 -0.67
C GLY A 171 38.77 16.99 -1.33
N ALA A 172 37.96 15.93 -1.43
CA ALA A 172 36.68 15.99 -2.11
C ALA A 172 35.64 16.83 -1.33
N PRO A 173 34.82 17.66 -2.02
CA PRO A 173 33.71 18.34 -1.38
C PRO A 173 32.60 17.35 -1.03
N ALA A 174 31.82 17.67 0.01
CA ALA A 174 30.70 16.85 0.46
C ALA A 174 29.42 16.97 -0.39
N PHE A 175 29.40 17.94 -1.32
CA PHE A 175 28.25 18.29 -2.16
C PHE A 175 26.92 18.36 -1.37
N ARG A 176 26.93 18.98 -0.17
CA ARG A 176 25.74 19.12 0.68
C ARG A 176 24.64 19.87 -0.06
N GLY A 177 23.39 19.38 0.03
CA GLY A 177 22.25 19.91 -0.71
C GLY A 177 22.15 19.42 -2.17
N LEU A 178 23.13 18.66 -2.68
CA LEU A 178 23.07 18.04 -4.01
C LEU A 178 22.99 16.52 -3.88
N ALA A 179 21.94 15.93 -4.43
CA ALA A 179 21.89 14.49 -4.61
C ALA A 179 22.78 14.09 -5.79
N TYR A 180 23.62 13.07 -5.62
CA TYR A 180 24.49 12.57 -6.68
C TYR A 180 24.71 11.06 -6.57
N ILE A 181 25.11 10.42 -7.66
CA ILE A 181 25.47 9.00 -7.69
C ILE A 181 26.90 8.84 -8.19
N VAL A 182 27.68 7.99 -7.52
CA VAL A 182 29.04 7.62 -7.91
C VAL A 182 29.01 6.21 -8.47
N PHE A 183 29.65 6.00 -9.61
CA PHE A 183 29.95 4.69 -10.18
C PHE A 183 31.45 4.42 -10.01
N GLU A 184 31.78 3.23 -9.54
CA GLU A 184 33.16 2.80 -9.32
C GLU A 184 33.53 1.69 -10.30
N ASP A 185 34.60 1.92 -11.06
CA ASP A 185 35.15 1.00 -12.05
C ASP A 185 34.08 0.40 -12.99
N LEU A 186 33.14 1.22 -13.48
CA LEU A 186 32.09 0.77 -14.40
C LEU A 186 32.71 0.21 -15.69
N PRO A 187 32.47 -1.07 -16.06
CA PRO A 187 32.95 -1.63 -17.31
C PRO A 187 32.26 -0.96 -18.51
N LEU A 188 33.05 -0.53 -19.50
CA LEU A 188 32.55 0.26 -20.63
C LEU A 188 32.39 -0.53 -21.93
N LYS A 189 32.81 -1.80 -21.96
CA LYS A 189 32.74 -2.66 -23.16
C LYS A 189 31.34 -2.68 -23.76
N ASP A 190 30.32 -2.89 -22.93
CA ASP A 190 28.92 -2.99 -23.35
C ASP A 190 28.33 -1.64 -23.81
N PHE A 191 29.04 -0.54 -23.54
CA PHE A 191 28.65 0.83 -23.90
C PHE A 191 29.52 1.40 -25.02
N GLY A 192 30.28 0.56 -25.73
CA GLY A 192 31.16 0.99 -26.82
C GLY A 192 32.36 1.80 -26.34
N ASN A 193 32.89 1.48 -25.15
CA ASN A 193 34.04 2.13 -24.52
C ASN A 193 33.88 3.64 -24.26
N ARG A 194 32.64 4.08 -23.96
CA ARG A 194 32.32 5.44 -23.51
C ARG A 194 31.44 5.41 -22.27
N ILE A 195 31.33 6.56 -21.60
CA ILE A 195 30.30 6.75 -20.57
C ILE A 195 28.92 6.61 -21.22
N PRO A 196 28.03 5.75 -20.70
CA PRO A 196 26.66 5.66 -21.19
C PRO A 196 25.89 6.94 -20.89
N GLN A 197 24.87 7.24 -21.70
CA GLN A 197 23.92 8.30 -21.39
C GLN A 197 22.98 7.81 -20.28
N LEU A 198 23.16 8.34 -19.08
CA LEU A 198 22.41 7.91 -17.91
C LEU A 198 21.19 8.78 -17.68
N SER A 199 20.13 8.16 -17.18
CA SER A 199 18.97 8.86 -16.65
C SER A 199 18.37 8.10 -15.48
N PHE A 200 17.78 8.85 -14.57
CA PHE A 200 17.43 8.41 -13.23
C PHE A 200 16.01 8.85 -12.92
N GLU A 201 15.17 7.92 -12.50
CA GLU A 201 13.89 8.25 -11.88
C GLU A 201 14.15 8.59 -10.41
N ILE A 202 13.89 9.83 -10.05
CA ILE A 202 14.05 10.36 -8.70
C ILE A 202 12.69 10.42 -8.03
N GLU A 203 12.64 10.01 -6.77
CA GLU A 203 11.52 10.27 -5.87
C GLU A 203 11.95 11.27 -4.81
N LYS A 204 11.19 12.38 -4.70
CA LYS A 204 11.38 13.43 -3.69
C LYS A 204 10.02 13.93 -3.23
N SER A 205 9.61 13.48 -2.04
CA SER A 205 8.37 13.88 -1.40
C SER A 205 8.43 15.35 -0.95
N LEU A 206 7.25 15.97 -0.85
CA LEU A 206 7.11 17.35 -0.36
C LEU A 206 6.98 17.38 1.16
N GLY A 207 7.25 18.56 1.74
CA GLY A 207 6.99 18.80 3.16
C GLY A 207 7.86 17.96 4.09
N GLU A 208 9.17 17.85 3.81
CA GLU A 208 10.08 17.04 4.63
C GLU A 208 10.00 17.37 6.13
N ASP A 209 9.81 18.64 6.47
CA ASP A 209 9.67 19.13 7.84
C ASP A 209 8.21 19.26 8.31
N ASP A 210 7.22 18.93 7.47
CA ASP A 210 5.80 18.99 7.82
C ASP A 210 5.35 17.66 8.47
N PRO A 211 5.03 17.63 9.78
CA PRO A 211 4.58 16.42 10.44
C PRO A 211 3.19 15.95 9.97
N ASP A 212 2.41 16.81 9.30
CA ASP A 212 1.08 16.49 8.77
C ASP A 212 1.11 16.02 7.31
N ALA A 213 2.25 16.11 6.63
CA ALA A 213 2.46 15.44 5.35
C ALA A 213 2.33 13.93 5.55
N LEU A 214 1.54 13.26 4.70
CA LEU A 214 1.24 11.84 4.85
C LEU A 214 2.49 10.95 4.97
N GLU A 215 3.53 11.25 4.20
CA GLU A 215 4.84 10.56 4.23
C GLU A 215 5.50 10.58 5.61
N ASN A 216 5.31 11.68 6.35
CA ASN A 216 5.85 11.87 7.69
C ASN A 216 4.88 11.39 8.79
N ALA A 217 3.58 11.49 8.55
CA ALA A 217 2.54 11.07 9.48
C ALA A 217 2.35 9.54 9.52
N LEU A 218 2.72 8.83 8.45
CA LEU A 218 2.57 7.38 8.32
C LEU A 218 3.57 6.62 9.19
N GLU A 219 3.11 6.15 10.35
CA GLU A 219 3.92 5.37 11.30
C GLU A 219 3.65 3.86 11.24
N ALA A 220 2.53 3.42 10.65
CA ALA A 220 2.22 2.01 10.46
C ALA A 220 1.42 1.75 9.17
N VAL A 221 1.52 0.53 8.62
CA VAL A 221 0.86 0.17 7.35
C VAL A 221 0.49 -1.32 7.31
N THR A 222 -0.58 -1.66 6.59
CA THR A 222 -0.94 -3.06 6.32
C THR A 222 -0.30 -3.52 5.01
N ILE A 223 0.47 -4.61 5.08
CA ILE A 223 1.19 -5.23 3.98
C ILE A 223 0.34 -6.34 3.37
N ILE A 224 -0.08 -6.11 2.12
CA ILE A 224 -0.90 -7.02 1.30
C ILE A 224 -0.06 -7.55 0.12
N PRO A 225 -0.53 -8.44 -0.75
CA PRO A 225 -1.89 -8.96 -0.97
C PRO A 225 -2.38 -10.03 0.02
N GLY A 226 -1.50 -10.61 0.84
CA GLY A 226 -1.80 -11.77 1.67
C GLY A 226 -2.02 -13.08 0.89
N SER A 227 -1.89 -13.05 -0.43
CA SER A 227 -2.02 -14.16 -1.37
C SER A 227 -1.05 -14.01 -2.55
N GLY A 228 -0.59 -15.12 -3.12
CA GLY A 228 0.55 -15.24 -4.04
C GLY A 228 1.60 -16.16 -3.42
N GLU A 229 1.81 -17.33 -4.03
CA GLU A 229 2.57 -18.44 -3.43
C GLU A 229 3.98 -18.06 -2.94
N PHE A 230 4.67 -17.14 -3.61
CA PHE A 230 6.03 -16.71 -3.27
C PHE A 230 6.15 -15.18 -3.09
N VAL A 231 5.03 -14.49 -2.87
CA VAL A 231 4.94 -13.02 -2.92
C VAL A 231 5.79 -12.31 -1.86
N TYR A 232 6.01 -12.98 -0.71
CA TYR A 232 6.71 -12.44 0.45
C TYR A 232 8.20 -12.83 0.51
N GLY A 233 8.65 -13.74 -0.35
CA GLY A 233 10.02 -14.23 -0.33
C GLY A 233 11.07 -13.15 -0.60
N THR A 234 12.15 -13.18 0.18
CA THR A 234 13.42 -12.48 -0.07
C THR A 234 14.44 -13.36 -0.79
N THR A 235 14.21 -14.67 -0.84
CA THR A 235 14.93 -15.61 -1.69
C THR A 235 14.29 -15.70 -3.07
N LYS A 236 15.11 -15.57 -4.13
CA LYS A 236 14.66 -15.72 -5.51
C LYS A 236 14.17 -17.15 -5.75
N THR A 237 12.91 -17.27 -6.18
CA THR A 237 12.30 -18.54 -6.53
C THR A 237 12.08 -18.65 -8.03
N THR A 238 12.46 -19.79 -8.60
CA THR A 238 12.24 -20.10 -10.01
C THR A 238 11.39 -21.35 -10.15
N ARG A 239 10.57 -21.40 -11.19
CA ARG A 239 9.84 -22.59 -11.60
C ARG A 239 10.40 -23.17 -12.89
N GLU A 240 10.39 -24.49 -13.00
CA GLU A 240 10.66 -25.20 -14.24
C GLU A 240 9.39 -25.19 -15.11
N ILE A 241 9.51 -24.77 -16.37
CA ILE A 241 8.41 -24.79 -17.35
C ILE A 241 8.50 -26.06 -18.18
N GLU A 242 9.70 -26.33 -18.67
CA GLU A 242 10.12 -27.49 -19.46
C GLU A 242 11.57 -27.79 -19.12
N GLU A 243 12.09 -28.95 -19.53
CA GLU A 243 13.46 -29.36 -19.23
C GLU A 243 14.47 -28.28 -19.66
N GLY A 244 15.20 -27.73 -18.69
CA GLY A 244 16.19 -26.67 -18.92
C GLY A 244 15.64 -25.25 -19.11
N VAL A 245 14.30 -25.06 -19.08
CA VAL A 245 13.65 -23.76 -19.20
C VAL A 245 13.03 -23.36 -17.87
N THR A 246 13.57 -22.31 -17.24
CA THR A 246 13.04 -21.78 -15.98
C THR A 246 12.45 -20.39 -16.12
N ARG A 247 11.46 -20.09 -15.27
CA ARG A 247 10.84 -18.76 -15.12
C ARG A 247 10.94 -18.33 -13.67
N VAL A 248 11.18 -17.06 -13.41
CA VAL A 248 11.21 -16.52 -12.04
C VAL A 248 9.78 -16.25 -11.57
N GLU A 249 9.48 -16.61 -10.32
CA GLU A 249 8.14 -16.45 -9.72
C GLU A 249 8.00 -15.12 -8.96
N ASN A 250 9.06 -14.64 -8.30
CA ASN A 250 9.01 -13.50 -7.38
C ASN A 250 10.04 -12.39 -7.67
N VAL A 251 10.50 -12.28 -8.93
CA VAL A 251 11.33 -11.16 -9.43
C VAL A 251 10.70 -10.69 -10.73
N ASN A 252 9.88 -9.64 -10.63
CA ASN A 252 9.14 -9.08 -11.76
C ASN A 252 9.49 -7.61 -12.02
N ASN A 253 10.55 -7.12 -11.36
CA ASN A 253 11.11 -5.79 -11.49
C ASN A 253 12.41 -5.76 -12.31
N ASN A 254 12.87 -4.55 -12.65
CA ASN A 254 14.07 -4.34 -13.47
C ASN A 254 15.38 -4.34 -12.67
N ASP A 255 15.30 -4.35 -11.34
CA ASP A 255 16.47 -4.29 -10.44
C ASP A 255 16.99 -5.71 -10.10
N GLY A 256 16.30 -6.76 -10.58
CA GLY A 256 16.73 -8.15 -10.43
C GLY A 256 16.60 -8.73 -9.01
N VAL A 257 16.06 -7.96 -8.07
CA VAL A 257 15.82 -8.35 -6.67
C VAL A 257 14.40 -8.90 -6.47
N THR A 258 14.12 -9.58 -5.36
CA THR A 258 12.75 -10.05 -5.12
C THR A 258 11.75 -8.91 -5.00
N ASP A 259 10.53 -9.16 -5.45
CA ASP A 259 9.45 -8.18 -5.47
C ASP A 259 9.19 -7.60 -4.07
N PHE A 260 9.15 -8.46 -3.05
CA PHE A 260 8.99 -8.02 -1.66
C PHE A 260 10.13 -7.10 -1.19
N SER A 261 11.38 -7.43 -1.53
CA SER A 261 12.54 -6.60 -1.15
C SER A 261 12.46 -5.22 -1.80
N ALA A 262 12.20 -5.16 -3.11
CA ALA A 262 12.04 -3.90 -3.83
C ALA A 262 10.89 -3.04 -3.30
N SER A 263 9.75 -3.67 -2.97
CA SER A 263 8.58 -2.97 -2.46
C SER A 263 8.81 -2.45 -1.04
N LEU A 264 9.45 -3.25 -0.18
CA LEU A 264 9.77 -2.85 1.19
C LEU A 264 10.80 -1.71 1.23
N ASP A 265 11.80 -1.71 0.34
CA ASP A 265 12.75 -0.59 0.20
C ASP A 265 12.06 0.68 -0.30
N ALA A 266 11.09 0.55 -1.20
CA ALA A 266 10.25 1.66 -1.65
C ALA A 266 9.44 2.27 -0.51
N LEU A 267 8.80 1.42 0.30
CA LEU A 267 8.03 1.83 1.46
C LEU A 267 8.91 2.56 2.49
N SER A 268 10.04 1.96 2.88
CA SER A 268 10.95 2.56 3.87
C SER A 268 11.59 3.87 3.38
N SER A 269 11.73 4.06 2.07
CA SER A 269 12.22 5.32 1.51
C SER A 269 11.15 6.42 1.52
N ALA A 270 9.89 6.07 1.24
CA ALA A 270 8.77 7.00 1.17
C ALA A 270 8.21 7.39 2.55
N ALA A 271 8.17 6.45 3.50
CA ALA A 271 7.63 6.65 4.84
C ALA A 271 8.75 6.60 5.89
N LYS A 272 9.47 7.71 6.06
CA LYS A 272 10.68 7.78 6.88
C LYS A 272 10.42 7.52 8.38
N ASN A 273 9.20 7.79 8.85
CA ASN A 273 8.78 7.59 10.24
C ASN A 273 8.06 6.26 10.48
N LEU A 274 8.09 5.33 9.51
CA LEU A 274 7.44 4.03 9.65
C LEU A 274 8.06 3.22 10.80
N LYS A 275 7.22 2.81 11.74
CA LYS A 275 7.58 2.08 12.97
C LYS A 275 7.03 0.67 13.01
N ALA A 276 5.93 0.41 12.31
CA ALA A 276 5.26 -0.88 12.35
C ALA A 276 4.65 -1.27 11.01
N ALA A 277 4.42 -2.57 10.82
CA ALA A 277 3.69 -3.06 9.66
C ALA A 277 2.92 -4.35 10.00
N SER A 278 1.67 -4.44 9.52
CA SER A 278 0.80 -5.61 9.69
C SER A 278 0.93 -6.52 8.48
N LEU A 279 1.49 -7.73 8.64
CA LEU A 279 1.68 -8.69 7.56
C LEU A 279 0.44 -9.57 7.42
N VAL A 280 -0.30 -9.40 6.32
CA VAL A 280 -1.49 -10.21 6.01
C VAL A 280 -1.06 -11.54 5.40
N VAL A 281 -1.59 -12.67 5.87
CA VAL A 281 -1.33 -13.99 5.27
C VAL A 281 -2.60 -14.82 5.25
N SER A 282 -2.97 -15.31 4.06
CA SER A 282 -4.31 -15.87 3.82
C SER A 282 -4.33 -17.40 3.62
N TRP A 283 -5.33 -18.03 4.24
CA TRP A 283 -5.88 -19.31 3.78
C TRP A 283 -7.25 -19.09 3.14
N PHE A 284 -7.78 -20.13 2.50
CA PHE A 284 -9.03 -20.07 1.75
C PHE A 284 -10.16 -20.78 2.47
N GLY A 285 -11.27 -20.08 2.67
CA GLY A 285 -12.55 -20.66 3.08
C GLY A 285 -13.41 -21.00 1.86
N ASP A 286 -14.15 -22.09 1.93
CA ASP A 286 -14.88 -22.65 0.78
C ASP A 286 -16.41 -22.70 0.95
N ASP A 287 -16.94 -22.25 2.10
CA ASP A 287 -18.38 -22.23 2.39
C ASP A 287 -18.74 -21.12 3.39
N LEU A 288 -19.89 -20.46 3.22
CA LEU A 288 -20.41 -19.46 4.16
C LEU A 288 -21.08 -20.07 5.40
N ARG A 289 -21.39 -21.36 5.41
CA ARG A 289 -22.00 -22.04 6.56
C ARG A 289 -20.89 -22.51 7.50
N ALA A 290 -20.89 -22.02 8.73
CA ALA A 290 -19.83 -22.30 9.70
C ALA A 290 -19.55 -23.81 9.89
N GLY A 291 -20.61 -24.62 9.99
CA GLY A 291 -20.49 -26.08 10.12
C GLY A 291 -19.94 -26.81 8.89
N ASN A 292 -19.81 -26.15 7.74
CA ASN A 292 -19.33 -26.73 6.47
C ASN A 292 -18.05 -26.07 5.95
N CYS A 293 -17.70 -24.88 6.45
CA CYS A 293 -16.56 -24.10 5.97
C CYS A 293 -15.24 -24.77 6.39
N ALA A 294 -14.42 -25.15 5.39
CA ALA A 294 -13.07 -25.62 5.61
C ALA A 294 -12.06 -24.53 5.23
N LEU A 295 -11.07 -24.31 6.10
CA LEU A 295 -9.99 -23.36 5.89
C LEU A 295 -8.71 -24.10 5.49
N ARG A 296 -8.26 -23.90 4.25
CA ARG A 296 -7.11 -24.62 3.68
C ARG A 296 -6.08 -23.67 3.06
N PRO A 297 -4.78 -23.98 3.15
CA PRO A 297 -3.81 -23.32 2.28
C PRO A 297 -4.11 -23.68 0.81
N GLY A 298 -3.95 -22.70 -0.07
CA GLY A 298 -4.29 -22.83 -1.50
C GLY A 298 -3.09 -22.73 -2.42
N VAL A 299 -3.19 -23.33 -3.60
CA VAL A 299 -2.20 -23.26 -4.69
C VAL A 299 -2.89 -22.91 -6.01
N GLU A 300 -2.15 -22.27 -6.91
CA GLU A 300 -2.62 -21.83 -8.23
C GLU A 300 -2.68 -22.98 -9.25
N THR A 301 -1.85 -24.01 -9.03
CA THR A 301 -1.75 -25.21 -9.85
C THR A 301 -1.13 -26.34 -9.03
N TYR A 302 -1.43 -27.59 -9.36
CA TYR A 302 -0.72 -28.74 -8.80
C TYR A 302 0.63 -29.01 -9.50
N ASP A 303 0.77 -28.53 -10.73
CA ASP A 303 1.93 -28.80 -11.58
C ASP A 303 2.87 -27.59 -11.59
N LYS A 304 3.64 -27.44 -10.50
CA LYS A 304 4.69 -26.41 -10.40
C LYS A 304 5.85 -26.91 -9.53
N THR A 305 6.99 -27.14 -10.18
CA THR A 305 8.26 -27.50 -9.52
C THR A 305 9.10 -26.25 -9.34
N THR A 306 9.56 -25.97 -8.12
CA THR A 306 10.29 -24.75 -7.78
C THR A 306 11.65 -25.00 -7.15
N THR A 307 12.57 -24.06 -7.36
CA THR A 307 13.93 -24.01 -6.81
C THR A 307 14.14 -22.66 -6.10
N PRO A 308 14.77 -22.62 -4.90
CA PRO A 308 15.56 -23.68 -4.26
C PRO A 308 14.76 -24.76 -3.54
N ALA A 309 13.48 -24.51 -3.24
CA ALA A 309 12.63 -25.44 -2.50
C ALA A 309 11.22 -25.52 -3.13
N PRO A 310 10.51 -26.64 -2.96
CA PRO A 310 9.11 -26.73 -3.31
C PRO A 310 8.25 -25.85 -2.40
N TRP A 311 7.13 -25.37 -2.91
CA TRP A 311 6.11 -24.69 -2.09
C TRP A 311 5.62 -25.61 -0.96
N ARG A 312 5.48 -25.02 0.23
CA ARG A 312 4.81 -25.61 1.39
C ARG A 312 4.01 -24.55 2.12
N GLY A 313 2.83 -24.91 2.60
CA GLY A 313 1.98 -24.03 3.39
C GLY A 313 1.11 -24.85 4.32
N GLY A 314 0.90 -24.38 5.55
CA GLY A 314 0.00 -25.07 6.51
C GLY A 314 0.42 -26.49 6.88
N GLY A 315 1.73 -26.77 6.83
CA GLY A 315 2.31 -28.07 7.11
C GLY A 315 2.18 -29.09 5.97
N VAL A 316 1.55 -28.73 4.84
CA VAL A 316 1.31 -29.63 3.71
C VAL A 316 2.12 -29.26 2.47
N SER A 317 2.25 -30.23 1.55
CA SER A 317 2.83 -30.02 0.23
C SER A 317 1.81 -29.49 -0.78
N ARG A 318 2.29 -29.04 -1.95
CA ARG A 318 1.43 -28.57 -3.06
C ARG A 318 0.30 -29.55 -3.42
N GLY A 319 0.61 -30.86 -3.48
CA GLY A 319 -0.36 -31.89 -3.88
C GLY A 319 -1.47 -32.14 -2.87
N GLU A 320 -1.30 -31.68 -1.63
CA GLU A 320 -2.27 -31.82 -0.53
C GLU A 320 -3.05 -30.51 -0.28
N ALA A 321 -2.63 -29.41 -0.91
CA ALA A 321 -3.28 -28.11 -0.79
C ALA A 321 -4.54 -28.02 -1.65
N ARG A 322 -5.38 -27.03 -1.35
CA ARG A 322 -6.55 -26.71 -2.17
C ARG A 322 -6.10 -26.06 -3.48
N LEU A 323 -6.66 -26.47 -4.62
CA LEU A 323 -6.57 -25.67 -5.84
C LEU A 323 -7.54 -24.49 -5.74
N VAL A 324 -7.04 -23.26 -5.87
CA VAL A 324 -7.90 -22.07 -5.88
C VAL A 324 -8.80 -22.09 -7.12
N SER A 325 -10.01 -21.52 -7.01
CA SER A 325 -10.92 -21.44 -8.15
C SER A 325 -10.34 -20.61 -9.30
N MET A 326 -10.97 -20.72 -10.48
CA MET A 326 -10.50 -20.10 -11.72
C MET A 326 -11.54 -19.10 -12.26
N ILE A 327 -11.05 -18.00 -12.83
CA ILE A 327 -11.82 -17.04 -13.63
C ILE A 327 -11.12 -16.91 -14.98
N ASP A 328 -11.84 -17.18 -16.07
CA ASP A 328 -11.32 -17.07 -17.44
C ASP A 328 -9.97 -17.79 -17.67
N GLY A 329 -9.82 -18.98 -17.09
CA GLY A 329 -8.61 -19.79 -17.21
C GLY A 329 -7.41 -19.29 -16.39
N ARG A 330 -7.61 -18.31 -15.49
CA ARG A 330 -6.61 -17.82 -14.55
C ARG A 330 -7.06 -18.09 -13.10
N PRO A 331 -6.13 -18.28 -12.15
CA PRO A 331 -6.48 -18.33 -10.73
C PRO A 331 -7.27 -17.10 -10.28
N ALA A 332 -8.38 -17.31 -9.56
CA ALA A 332 -9.23 -16.25 -9.04
C ALA A 332 -8.57 -15.49 -7.87
N TYR A 333 -7.61 -16.13 -7.20
CA TYR A 333 -6.71 -15.57 -6.20
C TYR A 333 -5.29 -16.07 -6.47
N GLY A 334 -4.27 -15.36 -5.96
CA GLY A 334 -2.96 -15.97 -5.78
C GLY A 334 -3.02 -17.09 -4.72
N GLY A 335 -2.10 -18.04 -4.73
CA GLY A 335 -2.07 -19.12 -3.72
C GLY A 335 -1.72 -18.61 -2.30
N THR A 336 -1.78 -19.47 -1.28
CA THR A 336 -1.29 -19.11 0.06
C THR A 336 0.22 -18.84 0.00
N PRO A 337 0.73 -17.72 0.56
CA PRO A 337 2.16 -17.48 0.64
C PRO A 337 2.86 -18.64 1.35
N ASP A 338 3.98 -19.08 0.81
CA ASP A 338 4.72 -20.20 1.36
C ASP A 338 5.26 -19.90 2.76
N ASP A 339 5.33 -20.93 3.61
CA ASP A 339 5.74 -20.80 5.01
C ASP A 339 7.14 -20.19 5.15
N THR A 340 8.07 -20.49 4.22
CA THR A 340 9.42 -19.93 4.22
C THR A 340 9.41 -18.45 3.85
N GLY A 341 8.69 -18.06 2.78
CA GLY A 341 8.51 -16.67 2.40
C GLY A 341 7.87 -15.81 3.51
N VAL A 342 6.95 -16.38 4.29
CA VAL A 342 6.37 -15.69 5.47
C VAL A 342 7.43 -15.43 6.54
N ILE A 343 8.27 -16.43 6.88
CA ILE A 343 9.37 -16.26 7.84
C ILE A 343 10.36 -15.21 7.35
N GLU A 344 10.76 -15.30 6.08
CA GLU A 344 11.66 -14.34 5.45
C GLU A 344 11.11 -12.91 5.52
N ALA A 345 9.82 -12.72 5.27
CA ALA A 345 9.20 -11.40 5.34
C ALA A 345 9.24 -10.81 6.75
N ILE A 346 8.88 -11.59 7.78
CA ILE A 346 8.96 -11.16 9.18
C ILE A 346 10.39 -10.74 9.53
N VAL A 347 11.39 -11.53 9.13
CA VAL A 347 12.82 -11.22 9.37
C VAL A 347 13.23 -9.94 8.63
N ALA A 348 12.85 -9.79 7.36
CA ALA A 348 13.20 -8.65 6.53
C ALA A 348 12.57 -7.34 7.02
N MET A 349 11.35 -7.39 7.55
CA MET A 349 10.68 -6.24 8.17
C MET A 349 11.37 -5.85 9.49
N LYS A 350 11.69 -6.83 10.35
CA LYS A 350 12.42 -6.59 11.61
C LYS A 350 13.83 -6.04 11.36
N ALA A 351 14.51 -6.51 10.32
CA ALA A 351 15.84 -6.00 9.93
C ALA A 351 15.81 -4.51 9.54
N ARG A 352 14.66 -4.00 9.10
CA ARG A 352 14.42 -2.56 8.83
C ARG A 352 13.88 -1.79 10.04
N GLY A 353 13.88 -2.41 11.22
CA GLY A 353 13.43 -1.79 12.47
C GLY A 353 11.91 -1.76 12.67
N LEU A 354 11.14 -2.47 11.83
CA LEU A 354 9.68 -2.46 11.93
C LEU A 354 9.19 -3.43 13.01
N ALA A 355 8.28 -2.94 13.85
CA ALA A 355 7.44 -3.79 14.69
C ALA A 355 6.42 -4.54 13.82
N VAL A 356 6.51 -5.86 13.79
CA VAL A 356 5.62 -6.69 12.97
C VAL A 356 4.37 -7.07 13.75
N GLN A 357 3.20 -6.76 13.21
CA GLN A 357 1.94 -7.39 13.59
C GLN A 357 1.64 -8.50 12.58
N PHE A 358 1.33 -9.70 13.04
CA PHE A 358 0.89 -10.77 12.16
C PHE A 358 -0.64 -10.77 12.05
N HIS A 359 -1.15 -10.83 10.82
CA HIS A 359 -2.57 -10.70 10.50
C HIS A 359 -3.04 -11.90 9.67
N PRO A 360 -3.50 -12.99 10.33
CA PRO A 360 -4.12 -14.10 9.63
C PRO A 360 -5.42 -13.65 8.94
N PHE A 361 -5.61 -14.07 7.69
CA PHE A 361 -6.73 -13.63 6.87
C PHE A 361 -7.43 -14.81 6.19
N ILE A 362 -8.74 -14.66 5.94
CA ILE A 362 -9.54 -15.67 5.23
C ILE A 362 -10.01 -15.04 3.92
N LEU A 363 -9.60 -15.62 2.80
CA LEU A 363 -10.17 -15.31 1.49
C LEU A 363 -11.25 -16.34 1.18
N MET A 364 -12.47 -15.89 0.89
CA MET A 364 -13.55 -16.82 0.53
C MET A 364 -13.44 -17.20 -0.95
N ASP A 365 -13.01 -18.43 -1.22
CA ASP A 365 -12.89 -19.00 -2.55
C ASP A 365 -14.17 -19.76 -2.94
N VAL A 366 -15.25 -19.00 -3.07
CA VAL A 366 -16.59 -19.46 -3.48
C VAL A 366 -16.86 -18.92 -4.88
N ALA A 367 -16.68 -19.75 -5.91
CA ALA A 367 -16.89 -19.33 -7.29
C ALA A 367 -18.40 -19.23 -7.65
N PRO A 368 -18.78 -18.45 -8.67
CA PRO A 368 -20.13 -18.50 -9.24
C PRO A 368 -20.48 -19.93 -9.71
N GLY A 369 -21.76 -20.31 -9.65
CA GLY A 369 -22.20 -21.65 -10.02
C GLY A 369 -21.77 -22.74 -9.03
N ASN A 370 -21.51 -22.37 -7.77
CA ASN A 370 -21.10 -23.31 -6.74
C ASN A 370 -22.21 -24.28 -6.32
N GLY A 371 -23.48 -23.92 -6.51
CA GLY A 371 -24.62 -24.76 -6.13
C GLY A 371 -24.76 -25.06 -4.63
N SER A 372 -23.95 -24.42 -3.77
CA SER A 372 -24.03 -24.58 -2.32
C SER A 372 -25.23 -23.81 -1.78
N PRO A 373 -25.98 -24.37 -0.82
CA PRO A 373 -27.07 -23.65 -0.16
C PRO A 373 -26.60 -22.33 0.45
N ASP A 374 -27.31 -21.25 0.13
CA ASP A 374 -26.99 -19.92 0.65
C ASP A 374 -27.61 -19.72 2.05
N PRO A 375 -26.81 -19.51 3.11
CA PRO A 375 -27.36 -19.16 4.41
C PRO A 375 -28.07 -17.81 4.45
N TYR A 376 -27.95 -16.98 3.39
CA TYR A 376 -28.62 -15.68 3.26
C TYR A 376 -29.87 -15.71 2.34
N GLY A 377 -30.29 -16.90 1.88
CA GLY A 377 -31.55 -17.10 1.17
C GLY A 377 -31.52 -16.89 -0.34
N GLY A 378 -30.35 -16.70 -0.93
CA GLY A 378 -30.12 -16.78 -2.37
C GLY A 378 -30.25 -18.19 -2.93
N ALA A 379 -30.20 -18.30 -4.26
CA ALA A 379 -30.26 -19.59 -4.95
C ALA A 379 -29.01 -20.45 -4.72
N GLU A 380 -27.87 -19.80 -4.58
CA GLU A 380 -26.57 -20.37 -4.22
C GLU A 380 -25.76 -19.31 -3.46
N GLN A 381 -24.65 -19.71 -2.82
CA GLN A 381 -23.80 -18.77 -2.11
C GLN A 381 -23.22 -17.72 -3.05
N ALA A 382 -23.18 -16.47 -2.59
CA ALA A 382 -22.63 -15.36 -3.33
C ALA A 382 -21.16 -15.60 -3.72
N ALA A 383 -20.73 -15.06 -4.86
CA ALA A 383 -19.38 -15.27 -5.38
C ALA A 383 -18.36 -14.41 -4.63
N TYR A 384 -17.26 -15.05 -4.20
CA TYR A 384 -16.13 -14.43 -3.51
C TYR A 384 -16.54 -13.45 -2.39
N PRO A 385 -17.38 -13.89 -1.44
CA PRO A 385 -17.97 -13.03 -0.42
C PRO A 385 -16.93 -12.61 0.62
N TRP A 386 -17.26 -11.61 1.42
CA TRP A 386 -16.42 -11.24 2.56
C TRP A 386 -16.50 -12.28 3.69
N ARG A 387 -15.38 -12.54 4.36
CA ARG A 387 -15.28 -13.52 5.47
C ARG A 387 -16.24 -13.26 6.63
N GLY A 388 -16.65 -12.00 6.84
CA GLY A 388 -17.66 -11.66 7.84
C GLY A 388 -19.07 -12.19 7.55
N ARG A 389 -19.26 -12.84 6.39
CA ARG A 389 -20.47 -13.58 6.00
C ARG A 389 -20.48 -15.04 6.45
N ILE A 390 -19.40 -15.58 7.02
CA ILE A 390 -19.42 -16.95 7.56
C ILE A 390 -20.40 -16.97 8.75
N THR A 391 -21.43 -17.81 8.71
CA THR A 391 -22.57 -17.73 9.63
C THR A 391 -23.11 -19.11 10.02
N VAL A 392 -23.83 -19.15 11.14
CA VAL A 392 -24.67 -20.29 11.56
C VAL A 392 -26.07 -20.28 10.93
N GLY A 393 -26.41 -19.21 10.19
CA GLY A 393 -27.68 -19.09 9.47
C GLY A 393 -28.90 -19.27 10.38
N ALA A 394 -29.83 -20.14 9.96
CA ALA A 394 -31.06 -20.42 10.71
C ALA A 394 -30.83 -21.05 12.10
N ASN A 395 -29.62 -21.51 12.41
CA ASN A 395 -29.30 -22.05 13.72
C ASN A 395 -29.04 -20.97 14.78
N ASP A 396 -28.95 -19.68 14.44
CA ASP A 396 -28.74 -18.58 15.41
C ASP A 396 -29.82 -18.60 16.52
N GLY A 397 -29.39 -18.57 17.78
CA GLY A 397 -30.25 -18.70 18.95
C GLY A 397 -30.67 -20.14 19.28
N THR A 398 -30.07 -21.15 18.66
CA THR A 398 -30.36 -22.58 18.93
C THR A 398 -29.13 -23.33 19.46
N ALA A 399 -29.30 -24.59 19.88
CA ALA A 399 -28.16 -25.45 20.23
C ALA A 399 -27.28 -25.79 19.01
N GLY A 400 -27.84 -25.74 17.79
CA GLY A 400 -27.11 -25.97 16.54
C GLY A 400 -26.03 -24.92 16.28
N ALA A 401 -26.26 -23.66 16.67
CA ALA A 401 -25.27 -22.58 16.48
C ALA A 401 -23.97 -22.87 17.22
N ALA A 402 -24.05 -23.39 18.46
CA ALA A 402 -22.87 -23.77 19.22
C ALA A 402 -22.11 -24.91 18.54
N ALA A 403 -22.81 -25.91 17.99
CA ALA A 403 -22.18 -27.01 17.27
C ALA A 403 -21.48 -26.53 15.98
N ASP A 404 -22.14 -25.70 15.18
CA ASP A 404 -21.57 -25.15 13.94
C ASP A 404 -20.33 -24.29 14.21
N ILE A 405 -20.38 -23.43 15.25
CA ILE A 405 -19.26 -22.59 15.65
C ILE A 405 -18.09 -23.43 16.16
N LEU A 406 -18.35 -24.41 17.01
CA LEU A 406 -17.28 -25.30 17.50
C LEU A 406 -16.70 -26.16 16.38
N GLY A 407 -17.50 -26.55 15.38
CA GLY A 407 -17.04 -27.23 14.18
C GLY A 407 -16.10 -26.35 13.34
N PHE A 408 -16.46 -25.08 13.12
CA PHE A 408 -15.62 -24.10 12.41
C PHE A 408 -14.29 -23.85 13.14
N PHE A 409 -14.35 -23.63 14.46
CA PHE A 409 -13.14 -23.43 15.26
C PHE A 409 -12.27 -24.68 15.33
N GLY A 410 -12.88 -25.87 15.40
CA GLY A 410 -12.21 -27.15 15.48
C GLY A 410 -11.57 -27.41 16.85
N THR A 411 -10.72 -28.43 16.89
CA THR A 411 -10.14 -28.99 18.12
C THR A 411 -8.61 -29.01 18.13
N ALA A 412 -7.95 -28.55 17.06
CA ALA A 412 -6.49 -28.43 17.01
C ALA A 412 -5.91 -27.72 18.25
N ALA A 413 -4.85 -28.29 18.81
CA ALA A 413 -4.18 -27.80 20.02
C ALA A 413 -2.74 -27.34 19.71
N PRO A 414 -2.13 -26.47 20.55
CA PRO A 414 -0.74 -26.04 20.38
C PRO A 414 0.27 -27.19 20.23
N SER A 415 0.04 -28.31 20.93
CA SER A 415 0.87 -29.51 20.93
C SER A 415 0.79 -30.33 19.64
N ASP A 416 -0.19 -30.07 18.77
CA ASP A 416 -0.34 -30.78 17.49
C ASP A 416 0.66 -30.31 16.44
N PHE A 417 1.41 -29.25 16.74
CA PHE A 417 2.37 -28.64 15.84
C PHE A 417 3.79 -28.89 16.34
N THR A 418 4.67 -29.21 15.39
CA THR A 418 6.11 -29.33 15.67
C THR A 418 6.90 -28.45 14.72
N VAL A 419 7.96 -27.82 15.24
CA VAL A 419 8.89 -26.98 14.46
C VAL A 419 10.22 -27.70 14.38
N ALA A 420 10.65 -28.04 13.17
CA ALA A 420 11.92 -28.70 12.92
C ALA A 420 12.57 -28.12 11.66
N ASN A 421 13.85 -27.75 11.74
CA ASN A 421 14.60 -27.19 10.61
C ASN A 421 13.91 -25.98 9.93
N GLY A 422 13.23 -25.14 10.72
CA GLY A 422 12.49 -23.97 10.21
C GLY A 422 11.15 -24.29 9.54
N ALA A 423 10.73 -25.55 9.51
CA ALA A 423 9.43 -25.97 8.99
C ALA A 423 8.45 -26.30 10.12
N VAL A 424 7.20 -25.86 9.97
CA VAL A 424 6.08 -26.20 10.85
C VAL A 424 5.35 -27.39 10.25
N SER A 425 5.07 -28.41 11.06
CA SER A 425 4.28 -29.57 10.66
C SER A 425 3.13 -29.80 11.63
N TYR A 426 2.06 -30.44 11.16
CA TYR A 426 0.84 -30.69 11.91
C TYR A 426 0.53 -32.19 11.97
N SER A 427 0.24 -32.69 13.16
CA SER A 427 -0.10 -34.09 13.43
C SER A 427 -1.35 -34.26 14.31
N GLY A 428 -2.19 -33.23 14.38
CA GLY A 428 -3.42 -33.24 15.17
C GLY A 428 -4.61 -33.89 14.46
N PRO A 429 -5.86 -33.62 14.92
CA PRO A 429 -7.08 -34.09 14.29
C PRO A 429 -7.14 -33.79 12.77
N ASN A 430 -7.75 -34.68 11.99
CA ASN A 430 -7.90 -34.46 10.55
C ASN A 430 -9.03 -33.45 10.26
N GLU A 431 -8.75 -32.17 10.49
CA GLU A 431 -9.66 -31.05 10.32
C GLU A 431 -8.98 -29.89 9.57
N TRP A 432 -9.79 -29.07 8.90
CA TRP A 432 -9.36 -27.83 8.25
C TRP A 432 -10.07 -26.66 8.93
N SER A 433 -9.71 -26.46 10.19
CA SER A 433 -10.41 -25.57 11.12
C SER A 433 -9.69 -24.23 11.30
N PHE A 434 -10.42 -23.26 11.88
CA PHE A 434 -9.85 -21.96 12.22
C PHE A 434 -8.72 -22.06 13.23
N ARG A 435 -8.84 -22.91 14.27
CA ARG A 435 -7.73 -23.12 15.21
C ARG A 435 -6.49 -23.69 14.53
N ARG A 436 -6.65 -24.64 13.61
CA ARG A 436 -5.51 -25.19 12.86
C ARG A 436 -4.77 -24.10 12.08
N MET A 437 -5.51 -23.24 11.38
CA MET A 437 -4.93 -22.11 10.65
C MET A 437 -4.17 -21.15 11.59
N ILE A 438 -4.83 -20.70 12.66
CA ILE A 438 -4.26 -19.68 13.55
C ILE A 438 -3.06 -20.21 14.34
N LEU A 439 -3.10 -21.45 14.83
CA LEU A 439 -2.00 -22.05 15.57
C LEU A 439 -0.80 -22.37 14.66
N HIS A 440 -1.03 -22.76 13.39
CA HIS A 440 0.04 -22.88 12.40
C HIS A 440 0.82 -21.56 12.27
N TYR A 441 0.10 -20.45 12.10
CA TYR A 441 0.71 -19.13 11.99
C TYR A 441 1.42 -18.67 13.27
N ALA A 442 0.89 -19.00 14.45
CA ALA A 442 1.56 -18.71 15.71
C ALA A 442 2.93 -19.41 15.80
N HIS A 443 3.00 -20.68 15.36
CA HIS A 443 4.26 -21.43 15.29
C HIS A 443 5.21 -20.90 14.21
N LEU A 444 4.70 -20.45 13.06
CA LEU A 444 5.53 -19.76 12.06
C LEU A 444 6.13 -18.45 12.59
N CYS A 445 5.33 -17.65 13.29
CA CYS A 445 5.81 -16.43 13.93
C CYS A 445 6.88 -16.74 14.98
N ALA A 446 6.73 -17.82 15.75
CA ALA A 446 7.74 -18.28 16.70
C ALA A 446 9.03 -18.70 15.98
N ALA A 447 8.92 -19.45 14.87
CA ALA A 447 10.04 -19.87 14.03
C ALA A 447 10.79 -18.67 13.42
N ALA A 448 10.10 -17.58 13.11
CA ALA A 448 10.69 -16.31 12.65
C ALA A 448 11.33 -15.45 13.77
N GLY A 449 11.40 -15.98 14.99
CA GLY A 449 11.95 -15.27 16.16
C GLY A 449 10.97 -14.28 16.79
N GLY A 450 9.67 -14.52 16.65
CA GLY A 450 8.57 -13.75 17.25
C GLY A 450 8.19 -12.47 16.50
N VAL A 451 7.01 -11.96 16.84
CA VAL A 451 6.37 -10.73 16.32
C VAL A 451 5.97 -9.80 17.47
N GLU A 452 5.74 -8.52 17.20
CA GLU A 452 5.30 -7.54 18.23
C GLU A 452 3.85 -7.78 18.63
N ALA A 453 2.98 -8.05 17.64
CA ALA A 453 1.58 -8.36 17.85
C ALA A 453 1.12 -9.50 16.95
N PHE A 454 0.08 -10.19 17.37
CA PHE A 454 -0.55 -11.28 16.62
C PHE A 454 -2.07 -11.15 16.74
N LEU A 455 -2.76 -11.04 15.61
CA LEU A 455 -4.22 -11.09 15.58
C LEU A 455 -4.71 -12.53 15.52
N ILE A 456 -5.63 -12.91 16.40
CA ILE A 456 -6.22 -14.27 16.44
C ILE A 456 -7.33 -14.47 15.40
N GLY A 457 -7.57 -13.47 14.57
CA GLY A 457 -8.65 -13.38 13.60
C GLY A 457 -9.00 -11.93 13.30
N SER A 458 -9.78 -11.72 12.26
CA SER A 458 -10.36 -10.42 11.94
C SER A 458 -11.71 -10.56 11.24
N GLU A 459 -12.62 -9.64 11.53
CA GLU A 459 -13.89 -9.45 10.83
C GLU A 459 -14.78 -10.71 10.69
N LEU A 460 -14.81 -11.58 11.69
CA LEU A 460 -15.70 -12.76 11.76
C LEU A 460 -17.12 -12.38 12.23
N ARG A 461 -17.64 -11.26 11.70
CA ARG A 461 -18.81 -10.54 12.21
C ARG A 461 -20.05 -11.38 12.44
N ALA A 462 -20.43 -12.22 11.48
CA ALA A 462 -21.60 -13.07 11.63
C ALA A 462 -21.39 -14.23 12.64
N LEU A 463 -20.14 -14.62 12.94
CA LEU A 463 -19.84 -15.63 13.96
C LEU A 463 -19.79 -15.03 15.37
N THR A 464 -19.07 -13.91 15.53
CA THR A 464 -18.92 -13.22 16.83
C THR A 464 -20.25 -12.77 17.39
N THR A 465 -21.17 -12.36 16.52
CA THR A 465 -22.50 -11.91 16.93
C THR A 465 -23.52 -13.03 17.12
N ALA A 466 -23.28 -14.24 16.62
CA ALA A 466 -24.22 -15.37 16.73
C ALA A 466 -24.36 -15.87 18.18
N ARG A 467 -25.57 -16.33 18.52
CA ARG A 467 -25.91 -16.82 19.86
C ARG A 467 -26.28 -18.30 19.85
N ASP A 468 -26.06 -18.97 20.98
CA ASP A 468 -26.63 -20.28 21.25
C ASP A 468 -28.04 -20.18 21.89
N HIS A 469 -28.65 -21.33 22.19
CA HIS A 469 -29.96 -21.43 22.86
C HIS A 469 -30.06 -20.78 24.24
N THR A 470 -28.93 -20.46 24.89
CA THR A 470 -28.90 -19.75 26.18
C THR A 470 -28.75 -18.24 26.01
N GLY A 471 -28.53 -17.77 24.78
CA GLY A 471 -28.21 -16.39 24.46
C GLY A 471 -26.73 -16.04 24.61
N ALA A 472 -25.86 -17.02 24.89
CA ALA A 472 -24.41 -16.82 24.96
C ALA A 472 -23.80 -16.71 23.56
N PHE A 473 -22.62 -16.07 23.46
CA PHE A 473 -21.88 -15.88 22.21
C PHE A 473 -20.71 -16.89 22.11
N PRO A 474 -20.92 -18.11 21.58
CA PRO A 474 -19.93 -19.18 21.63
C PRO A 474 -18.64 -18.88 20.84
N ALA A 475 -18.70 -18.10 19.75
CA ALA A 475 -17.51 -17.71 19.00
C ALA A 475 -16.57 -16.84 19.85
N VAL A 476 -17.14 -15.95 20.68
CA VAL A 476 -16.36 -15.11 21.60
C VAL A 476 -15.65 -15.97 22.65
N ALA A 477 -16.33 -17.00 23.18
CA ALA A 477 -15.71 -17.96 24.08
C ALA A 477 -14.56 -18.74 23.40
N ALA A 478 -14.76 -19.19 22.16
CA ALA A 478 -13.74 -19.90 21.39
C ALA A 478 -12.53 -19.01 21.07
N LEU A 479 -12.73 -17.73 20.76
CA LEU A 479 -11.65 -16.74 20.56
C LEU A 479 -10.83 -16.53 21.84
N LYS A 480 -11.46 -16.50 23.03
CA LYS A 480 -10.73 -16.40 24.30
C LYS A 480 -9.81 -17.60 24.53
N SER A 481 -10.32 -18.81 24.30
CA SER A 481 -9.51 -20.02 24.40
C SER A 481 -8.35 -20.00 23.40
N LEU A 482 -8.62 -19.61 22.15
CA LEU A 482 -7.58 -19.46 21.13
C LEU A 482 -6.54 -18.39 21.50
N ALA A 483 -6.94 -17.28 22.10
CA ALA A 483 -6.01 -16.25 22.58
C ALA A 483 -5.04 -16.78 23.64
N ALA A 484 -5.53 -17.58 24.59
CA ALA A 484 -4.70 -18.23 25.60
C ALA A 484 -3.70 -19.22 24.97
N ASP A 485 -4.16 -20.01 24.00
CA ASP A 485 -3.32 -20.96 23.27
C ASP A 485 -2.23 -20.26 22.46
N VAL A 486 -2.56 -19.20 21.71
CA VAL A 486 -1.57 -18.39 20.99
C VAL A 486 -0.59 -17.74 21.96
N LYS A 487 -1.05 -17.25 23.13
CA LYS A 487 -0.17 -16.68 24.15
C LYS A 487 0.82 -17.70 24.71
N SER A 488 0.46 -18.98 24.75
CA SER A 488 1.39 -20.05 25.16
C SER A 488 2.53 -20.28 24.17
N ILE A 489 2.28 -20.03 22.88
CA ILE A 489 3.27 -20.17 21.79
C ILE A 489 4.11 -18.89 21.66
N LEU A 490 3.46 -17.72 21.79
CA LEU A 490 4.04 -16.38 21.62
C LEU A 490 3.90 -15.55 22.92
N PRO A 491 4.62 -15.91 24.00
CA PRO A 491 4.44 -15.27 25.31
C PRO A 491 4.76 -13.76 25.29
N SER A 492 5.71 -13.34 24.47
CA SER A 492 6.12 -11.93 24.34
C SER A 492 5.23 -11.10 23.42
N ALA A 493 4.46 -11.72 22.52
CA ALA A 493 3.63 -10.99 21.57
C ALA A 493 2.39 -10.39 22.25
N LYS A 494 1.96 -9.22 21.79
CA LYS A 494 0.65 -8.66 22.11
C LYS A 494 -0.42 -9.39 21.31
N ILE A 495 -1.43 -9.95 21.97
CA ILE A 495 -2.50 -10.70 21.31
C ILE A 495 -3.75 -9.82 21.21
N SER A 496 -4.43 -9.84 20.07
CA SER A 496 -5.72 -9.15 19.90
C SER A 496 -6.56 -9.80 18.79
N TYR A 497 -7.74 -9.26 18.51
CA TYR A 497 -8.64 -9.60 17.42
C TYR A 497 -8.94 -8.31 16.64
N GLY A 498 -8.88 -8.35 15.31
CA GLY A 498 -9.22 -7.21 14.44
C GLY A 498 -10.72 -7.15 14.21
N ALA A 499 -11.45 -6.40 15.04
CA ALA A 499 -12.90 -6.33 14.92
C ALA A 499 -13.32 -5.36 13.81
N ASP A 500 -14.29 -5.75 12.99
CA ASP A 500 -14.92 -4.87 12.01
C ASP A 500 -15.48 -3.59 12.67
N TRP A 501 -15.40 -2.45 11.98
CA TRP A 501 -15.89 -1.15 12.50
C TRP A 501 -17.36 -1.16 12.89
N SER A 502 -18.17 -2.10 12.39
CA SER A 502 -19.58 -2.25 12.72
C SER A 502 -19.87 -3.33 13.77
N GLU A 503 -18.86 -4.07 14.25
CA GLU A 503 -19.02 -5.11 15.28
C GLU A 503 -18.37 -4.76 16.63
N TRP A 504 -17.25 -4.02 16.62
CA TRP A 504 -16.34 -3.88 17.78
C TRP A 504 -17.00 -3.34 19.06
N SER A 505 -17.98 -2.45 18.92
CA SER A 505 -18.59 -1.68 20.03
C SER A 505 -19.82 -2.34 20.65
N GLY A 506 -20.32 -3.43 20.07
CA GLY A 506 -21.52 -4.13 20.52
C GLY A 506 -22.50 -4.41 19.39
N VAL A 507 -23.45 -5.31 19.66
CA VAL A 507 -24.45 -5.77 18.70
C VAL A 507 -25.84 -5.33 19.15
N THR A 508 -26.62 -4.76 18.23
CA THR A 508 -28.04 -4.46 18.45
C THR A 508 -28.87 -5.54 17.76
N ARG A 509 -29.79 -6.14 18.49
CA ARG A 509 -30.73 -7.19 18.06
C ARG A 509 -32.16 -6.78 18.41
N SER A 510 -33.14 -7.55 17.96
CA SER A 510 -34.55 -7.30 18.26
C SER A 510 -34.89 -7.32 19.75
N ASP A 511 -34.07 -8.00 20.55
CA ASP A 511 -34.23 -8.18 21.99
C ASP A 511 -33.25 -7.35 22.83
N GLY A 512 -32.57 -6.37 22.23
CA GLY A 512 -31.74 -5.43 22.97
C GLY A 512 -30.38 -5.12 22.34
N ARG A 513 -29.50 -4.50 23.13
CA ARG A 513 -28.11 -4.23 22.76
C ARG A 513 -27.15 -4.92 23.72
N PHE A 514 -26.13 -5.57 23.17
CA PHE A 514 -25.19 -6.38 23.94
C PHE A 514 -23.74 -6.03 23.58
N PHE A 515 -22.91 -5.81 24.59
CA PHE A 515 -21.46 -5.65 24.42
C PHE A 515 -20.79 -7.03 24.32
N HIS A 516 -21.16 -7.77 23.27
CA HIS A 516 -20.84 -9.19 23.10
C HIS A 516 -19.33 -9.51 23.10
N LEU A 517 -18.47 -8.57 22.71
CA LEU A 517 -17.02 -8.74 22.70
C LEU A 517 -16.33 -8.38 24.03
N ASP A 518 -17.02 -7.76 24.99
CA ASP A 518 -16.43 -7.39 26.29
C ASP A 518 -15.77 -8.56 27.02
N PRO A 519 -16.31 -9.81 27.00
CA PRO A 519 -15.63 -10.95 27.60
C PRO A 519 -14.26 -11.25 26.98
N LEU A 520 -14.05 -10.95 25.69
CA LEU A 520 -12.77 -11.09 24.99
C LEU A 520 -11.89 -9.87 25.28
N TRP A 521 -12.44 -8.66 25.17
CA TRP A 521 -11.74 -7.40 25.45
C TRP A 521 -11.22 -7.30 26.88
N ALA A 522 -11.95 -7.83 27.86
CA ALA A 522 -11.51 -7.90 29.24
C ALA A 522 -10.50 -9.02 29.51
N ASP A 523 -10.36 -10.00 28.61
CA ASP A 523 -9.52 -11.19 28.86
C ASP A 523 -8.04 -10.81 29.02
N PRO A 524 -7.32 -11.32 30.04
CA PRO A 524 -5.91 -11.00 30.26
C PRO A 524 -4.97 -11.38 29.10
N ALA A 525 -5.35 -12.35 28.25
CA ALA A 525 -4.56 -12.69 27.06
C ALA A 525 -4.59 -11.57 26.01
N ILE A 526 -5.70 -10.81 25.93
CA ILE A 526 -5.85 -9.68 25.01
C ILE A 526 -5.12 -8.45 25.52
N SER A 527 -4.21 -7.92 24.70
CA SER A 527 -3.31 -6.82 25.08
C SER A 527 -3.82 -5.42 24.66
N PHE A 528 -4.66 -5.35 23.64
CA PHE A 528 -5.26 -4.12 23.11
C PHE A 528 -6.57 -4.45 22.39
N ILE A 529 -7.41 -3.45 22.15
CA ILE A 529 -8.63 -3.59 21.35
C ILE A 529 -8.28 -3.30 19.89
N GLY A 530 -8.41 -4.30 19.01
CA GLY A 530 -8.17 -4.13 17.58
C GLY A 530 -9.45 -3.75 16.84
N VAL A 531 -9.38 -2.69 16.03
CA VAL A 531 -10.51 -2.22 15.22
C VAL A 531 -10.04 -1.99 13.79
N ASP A 532 -10.72 -2.62 12.83
CA ASP A 532 -10.59 -2.34 11.41
C ASP A 532 -11.52 -1.15 11.11
N TYR A 533 -10.97 0.07 11.22
CA TYR A 533 -11.71 1.32 11.34
C TYR A 533 -12.04 1.95 9.98
N TYR A 534 -13.28 1.71 9.53
CA TYR A 534 -13.79 2.27 8.28
C TYR A 534 -15.19 2.92 8.38
N PRO A 535 -15.53 3.65 9.45
CA PRO A 535 -16.82 4.35 9.50
C PRO A 535 -16.85 5.50 8.47
N PRO A 536 -18.04 5.98 8.06
CA PRO A 536 -18.17 7.18 7.24
C PRO A 536 -17.49 8.40 7.89
N LEU A 537 -16.69 9.13 7.11
CA LEU A 537 -15.98 10.36 7.49
C LEU A 537 -16.44 11.57 6.67
N SER A 538 -17.45 11.39 5.84
CA SER A 538 -18.07 12.43 5.03
C SER A 538 -19.47 11.99 4.63
N ASP A 539 -20.31 12.96 4.24
CA ASP A 539 -21.60 12.73 3.61
C ASP A 539 -21.77 13.65 2.37
N TRP A 540 -20.65 13.96 1.71
CA TRP A 540 -20.62 14.93 0.61
C TRP A 540 -21.48 14.46 -0.58
N ARG A 541 -22.09 15.41 -1.30
CA ARG A 541 -22.92 15.19 -2.50
C ARG A 541 -22.46 16.10 -3.64
N ASP A 542 -22.87 15.78 -4.87
CA ASP A 542 -22.66 16.69 -5.99
C ASP A 542 -23.74 17.79 -5.99
N GLY A 543 -23.44 18.91 -6.67
CA GLY A 543 -24.35 20.05 -6.77
C GLY A 543 -24.17 21.06 -5.63
N PHE A 544 -25.09 22.04 -5.60
CA PHE A 544 -25.06 23.15 -4.63
C PHE A 544 -26.13 23.04 -3.53
N ASP A 545 -27.00 22.03 -3.61
CA ASP A 545 -28.13 21.84 -2.71
C ASP A 545 -27.95 20.55 -1.91
N HIS A 546 -27.03 20.58 -0.95
CA HIS A 546 -26.81 19.48 -0.03
C HIS A 546 -26.41 20.00 1.36
N ALA A 547 -26.72 19.21 2.39
CA ALA A 547 -26.66 19.62 3.78
C ALA A 547 -25.27 20.10 4.22
N ASP A 548 -24.19 19.44 3.79
CA ASP A 548 -22.82 19.78 4.20
C ASP A 548 -22.35 21.12 3.62
N LEU A 549 -22.66 21.41 2.36
CA LEU A 549 -22.34 22.70 1.75
C LEU A 549 -23.19 23.82 2.37
N ASN A 550 -24.48 23.55 2.61
CA ASN A 550 -25.38 24.47 3.30
C ASN A 550 -24.94 24.74 4.76
N ALA A 551 -24.23 23.80 5.39
CA ALA A 551 -23.58 23.96 6.68
C ALA A 551 -22.20 24.67 6.62
N GLY A 552 -21.82 25.22 5.46
CA GLY A 552 -20.61 26.03 5.28
C GLY A 552 -19.33 25.23 4.99
N ARG A 553 -19.41 23.92 4.75
CA ARG A 553 -18.25 23.11 4.35
C ARG A 553 -17.85 23.46 2.93
N LYS A 554 -16.55 23.67 2.70
CA LYS A 554 -16.06 24.24 1.43
C LYS A 554 -15.90 23.21 0.33
N SER A 555 -15.60 21.96 0.69
CA SER A 555 -15.17 20.93 -0.24
C SER A 555 -15.14 19.57 0.46
N ARG A 556 -15.33 18.48 -0.31
CA ARG A 556 -15.06 17.11 0.14
C ARG A 556 -13.61 16.88 0.58
N TYR A 557 -12.68 17.67 0.06
CA TYR A 557 -11.24 17.58 0.36
C TYR A 557 -10.81 18.39 1.59
N ASP A 558 -11.75 19.11 2.20
CA ASP A 558 -11.48 19.94 3.37
C ASP A 558 -11.13 19.03 4.57
N ARG A 559 -9.88 19.13 5.06
CA ARG A 559 -9.38 18.30 6.16
C ARG A 559 -10.14 18.56 7.45
N ASP A 560 -10.59 19.80 7.69
CA ASP A 560 -11.36 20.14 8.89
C ASP A 560 -12.77 19.56 8.84
N TYR A 561 -13.35 19.46 7.63
CA TYR A 561 -14.62 18.78 7.42
C TYR A 561 -14.49 17.27 7.71
N ILE A 562 -13.48 16.61 7.15
CA ILE A 562 -13.24 15.18 7.40
C ILE A 562 -12.96 14.95 8.89
N ALA A 563 -12.10 15.76 9.50
CA ALA A 563 -11.73 15.65 10.91
C ALA A 563 -12.94 15.82 11.84
N ALA A 564 -13.84 16.77 11.54
CA ALA A 564 -15.07 16.97 12.30
C ALA A 564 -16.03 15.76 12.24
N ASN A 565 -15.87 14.85 11.28
CA ASN A 565 -16.66 13.62 11.17
C ASN A 565 -15.98 12.40 11.83
N ILE A 566 -14.82 12.54 12.48
CA ILE A 566 -14.18 11.41 13.18
C ILE A 566 -14.95 11.09 14.47
N GLU A 567 -15.19 12.11 15.31
CA GLU A 567 -16.08 12.05 16.48
C GLU A 567 -17.35 12.90 16.23
N GLY A 568 -17.96 12.75 15.06
CA GLY A 568 -19.18 13.47 14.63
C GLY A 568 -19.77 12.92 13.32
N GLY A 569 -20.92 13.40 12.87
CA GLY A 569 -21.55 12.97 11.61
C GLY A 569 -22.26 11.61 11.66
N GLU A 570 -22.32 10.90 10.52
CA GLU A 570 -23.00 9.59 10.42
C GLU A 570 -22.41 8.58 11.42
N ASN A 571 -23.27 7.83 12.11
CA ASN A 571 -22.93 6.87 13.15
C ASN A 571 -22.33 7.47 14.44
N TYR A 572 -22.41 8.80 14.61
CA TYR A 572 -22.09 9.50 15.86
C TYR A 572 -23.21 10.48 16.25
N ASP A 573 -23.46 11.50 15.42
CA ASP A 573 -24.52 12.48 15.67
C ASP A 573 -25.87 11.98 15.18
N TRP A 574 -25.88 11.26 14.05
CA TRP A 574 -27.09 10.84 13.35
C TRP A 574 -26.88 9.56 12.53
N TYR A 575 -27.96 8.98 12.03
CA TYR A 575 -27.98 7.86 11.08
C TYR A 575 -29.09 8.06 10.03
N TYR A 576 -29.07 7.27 8.97
CA TYR A 576 -30.15 7.16 7.99
C TYR A 576 -31.02 5.94 8.28
N ALA A 577 -32.33 6.13 8.45
CA ALA A 577 -33.27 5.04 8.76
C ALA A 577 -33.66 4.21 7.53
N SER A 578 -33.48 4.77 6.34
CA SER A 578 -33.73 4.12 5.05
C SER A 578 -32.83 4.69 3.95
N GLU A 579 -32.80 4.03 2.80
CA GLU A 579 -32.10 4.55 1.62
C GLU A 579 -32.74 5.86 1.12
N ALA A 580 -34.08 5.96 1.19
CA ALA A 580 -34.79 7.19 0.83
C ALA A 580 -34.39 8.37 1.73
N ASP A 581 -34.15 8.11 3.02
CA ASP A 581 -33.63 9.13 3.94
C ASP A 581 -32.19 9.51 3.61
N ARG A 582 -31.36 8.56 3.19
CA ARG A 582 -29.98 8.83 2.74
C ARG A 582 -29.97 9.72 1.49
N ASP A 583 -30.84 9.44 0.53
CA ASP A 583 -31.01 10.20 -0.71
C ASP A 583 -31.49 11.63 -0.44
N ALA A 584 -32.41 11.78 0.51
CA ALA A 584 -32.92 13.09 0.92
C ALA A 584 -32.02 13.84 1.93
N GLN A 585 -30.93 13.22 2.39
CA GLN A 585 -30.15 13.65 3.56
C GLN A 585 -31.01 13.92 4.81
N ALA A 586 -32.06 13.12 5.02
CA ALA A 586 -32.90 13.12 6.21
C ALA A 586 -32.20 12.42 7.38
N ARG A 587 -31.32 13.18 8.04
CA ARG A 587 -30.46 12.72 9.15
C ARG A 587 -31.26 12.57 10.45
N THR A 588 -31.37 11.35 10.96
CA THR A 588 -32.05 11.05 12.24
C THR A 588 -31.05 11.10 13.40
N PRO A 589 -31.24 11.95 14.42
CA PRO A 589 -30.31 12.05 15.56
C PRO A 589 -30.17 10.75 16.35
N ILE A 590 -28.96 10.45 16.82
CA ILE A 590 -28.68 9.35 17.74
C ILE A 590 -28.77 9.87 19.18
N THR A 591 -29.77 9.41 19.93
CA THR A 591 -30.04 9.83 21.32
C THR A 591 -30.32 8.65 22.24
N ASP A 592 -30.12 8.84 23.55
CA ASP A 592 -30.63 7.95 24.60
C ASP A 592 -31.25 8.82 25.69
N THR A 593 -32.52 9.20 25.52
CA THR A 593 -33.21 10.08 26.47
C THR A 593 -33.51 9.41 27.81
N THR A 594 -33.45 8.08 27.88
CA THR A 594 -33.80 7.32 29.07
C THR A 594 -32.64 7.26 30.06
N TYR A 595 -31.42 7.07 29.57
CA TYR A 595 -30.23 6.93 30.41
C TYR A 595 -29.16 7.99 30.20
N ASP A 596 -29.33 8.90 29.23
CA ASP A 596 -28.34 9.91 28.84
C ASP A 596 -26.98 9.29 28.44
N GLU A 597 -27.03 8.11 27.83
CA GLU A 597 -25.87 7.36 27.36
C GLU A 597 -25.89 7.20 25.82
N PRO A 598 -26.00 8.27 25.00
CA PRO A 598 -26.15 8.13 23.54
C PRO A 598 -24.96 7.42 22.89
N TRP A 599 -23.78 7.47 23.51
CA TRP A 599 -22.57 6.76 23.08
C TRP A 599 -22.79 5.25 22.93
N VAL A 600 -23.72 4.66 23.68
CA VAL A 600 -24.00 3.23 23.51
C VAL A 600 -24.55 2.96 22.13
N TRP A 601 -25.16 3.91 21.42
CA TRP A 601 -25.74 3.70 20.08
C TRP A 601 -24.83 4.15 18.93
N ARG A 602 -23.71 4.81 19.24
CA ARG A 602 -22.81 5.42 18.26
C ARG A 602 -21.70 4.46 17.86
N ALA A 603 -21.77 3.91 16.65
CA ALA A 603 -20.84 2.86 16.21
C ALA A 603 -19.37 3.31 16.13
N LYS A 604 -19.10 4.62 15.98
CA LYS A 604 -17.74 5.17 15.91
C LYS A 604 -17.32 5.99 17.14
N ASP A 605 -18.11 5.99 18.22
CA ASP A 605 -17.78 6.74 19.45
C ASP A 605 -16.75 6.03 20.33
N ILE A 606 -15.51 5.99 19.81
CA ILE A 606 -14.37 5.30 20.40
C ILE A 606 -14.09 5.79 21.83
N ARG A 607 -14.07 7.10 22.04
CA ARG A 607 -13.69 7.69 23.33
C ARG A 607 -14.71 7.39 24.43
N ASN A 608 -16.00 7.54 24.14
CA ASN A 608 -17.01 7.27 25.16
C ASN A 608 -17.19 5.78 25.43
N TRP A 609 -17.02 4.91 24.43
CA TRP A 609 -16.94 3.48 24.67
C TRP A 609 -15.75 3.14 25.59
N TRP A 610 -14.55 3.63 25.28
CA TRP A 610 -13.36 3.33 26.07
C TRP A 610 -13.43 3.79 27.53
N LYS A 611 -14.02 4.96 27.78
CA LYS A 611 -13.96 5.62 29.10
C LYS A 611 -15.10 5.27 30.05
N ASN A 612 -16.17 4.61 29.59
CA ASN A 612 -17.37 4.35 30.38
C ASN A 612 -17.51 2.87 30.75
N ALA A 613 -18.23 2.59 31.84
CA ALA A 613 -18.62 1.24 32.18
C ALA A 613 -19.73 0.77 31.23
N HIS A 614 -19.60 -0.46 30.72
CA HIS A 614 -20.57 -1.01 29.79
C HIS A 614 -21.68 -1.74 30.56
N HIS A 615 -22.91 -1.56 30.11
CA HIS A 615 -24.08 -2.22 30.66
C HIS A 615 -24.94 -2.69 29.50
N ASP A 616 -25.16 -3.99 29.38
CA ASP A 616 -26.08 -4.52 28.37
C ASP A 616 -27.47 -3.89 28.49
N ARG A 617 -28.21 -3.92 27.38
CA ARG A 617 -29.57 -3.40 27.24
C ARG A 617 -30.55 -4.50 26.82
N PRO A 618 -30.73 -5.59 27.58
CA PRO A 618 -31.76 -6.59 27.27
C PRO A 618 -33.14 -5.92 27.28
N ASN A 619 -33.94 -6.20 26.24
CA ASN A 619 -35.21 -5.52 25.97
C ASN A 619 -35.08 -3.99 25.94
N PHE A 620 -33.91 -3.47 25.57
CA PHE A 620 -33.57 -2.05 25.56
C PHE A 620 -33.55 -1.39 26.95
N VAL A 621 -33.46 -2.18 28.03
CA VAL A 621 -33.39 -1.71 29.42
C VAL A 621 -31.99 -1.92 29.98
N ARG A 622 -31.40 -0.88 30.59
CA ARG A 622 -30.09 -0.92 31.23
C ARG A 622 -29.99 -1.98 32.31
N SER A 623 -29.12 -2.96 32.10
CA SER A 623 -28.74 -3.94 33.10
C SER A 623 -28.14 -3.25 34.34
N PRO A 624 -28.51 -3.66 35.56
CA PRO A 624 -27.96 -3.07 36.78
C PRO A 624 -26.48 -3.38 36.95
N GLY A 625 -26.04 -4.57 36.54
CA GLY A 625 -24.63 -4.97 36.52
C GLY A 625 -23.92 -4.47 35.26
N ALA A 626 -22.66 -4.04 35.43
CA ALA A 626 -21.77 -3.79 34.31
C ALA A 626 -21.25 -5.12 33.72
N THR A 627 -20.78 -5.08 32.48
CA THR A 627 -20.08 -6.20 31.84
C THR A 627 -18.67 -6.36 32.45
N ALA A 628 -17.86 -7.28 31.89
CA ALA A 628 -16.47 -7.47 32.29
C ALA A 628 -15.54 -6.32 31.87
N TRP A 629 -15.98 -5.39 31.00
CA TRP A 629 -15.14 -4.29 30.56
C TRP A 629 -14.78 -3.36 31.72
N VAL A 630 -13.49 -3.11 31.88
CA VAL A 630 -12.97 -2.11 32.82
C VAL A 630 -12.64 -0.86 32.01
N PRO A 631 -13.27 0.29 32.31
CA PRO A 631 -13.02 1.53 31.59
C PRO A 631 -11.54 1.88 31.57
N ARG A 632 -11.05 2.32 30.40
CA ARG A 632 -9.67 2.77 30.18
C ARG A 632 -8.59 1.72 30.47
N SER A 633 -8.95 0.44 30.52
CA SER A 633 -8.01 -0.63 30.91
C SER A 633 -7.02 -1.02 29.83
N LYS A 634 -7.34 -0.82 28.56
CA LYS A 634 -6.51 -1.22 27.41
C LYS A 634 -6.55 -0.16 26.30
N PRO A 635 -5.46 0.03 25.55
CA PRO A 635 -5.46 0.92 24.40
C PRO A 635 -6.25 0.30 23.23
N ILE A 636 -6.64 1.15 22.29
CA ILE A 636 -7.19 0.76 20.99
C ILE A 636 -6.10 0.93 19.92
N ARG A 637 -6.00 -0.05 19.01
CA ARG A 637 -5.22 0.04 17.78
C ARG A 637 -6.16 -0.02 16.58
N LEU A 638 -5.91 0.82 15.59
CA LEU A 638 -6.58 0.69 14.30
C LEU A 638 -5.81 -0.37 13.52
N THR A 639 -6.26 -1.62 13.61
CA THR A 639 -5.62 -2.80 13.00
C THR A 639 -5.70 -2.75 11.48
N GLU A 640 -6.71 -2.05 10.98
CA GLU A 640 -6.76 -1.49 9.64
C GLU A 640 -7.44 -0.11 9.70
N PHE A 641 -7.07 0.79 8.79
CA PHE A 641 -7.76 2.04 8.51
C PHE A 641 -7.39 2.49 7.11
N GLY A 642 -8.34 3.01 6.33
CA GLY A 642 -7.99 3.53 5.01
C GLY A 642 -9.14 4.21 4.30
N CYS A 643 -8.90 4.62 3.07
CA CYS A 643 -9.87 5.23 2.17
C CYS A 643 -9.56 4.78 0.74
N PRO A 644 -10.55 4.33 -0.05
CA PRO A 644 -10.33 4.00 -1.44
C PRO A 644 -10.00 5.27 -2.23
N ALA A 645 -9.12 5.15 -3.23
CA ALA A 645 -8.75 6.27 -4.11
C ALA A 645 -9.83 6.54 -5.17
N VAL A 646 -11.04 6.85 -4.70
CA VAL A 646 -12.24 7.06 -5.50
C VAL A 646 -12.90 8.36 -5.07
N ASP A 647 -13.55 9.03 -6.02
CA ASP A 647 -14.44 10.16 -5.77
C ASP A 647 -15.32 9.89 -4.54
N LYS A 648 -15.29 10.80 -3.55
CA LYS A 648 -16.04 10.68 -2.30
C LYS A 648 -15.74 9.40 -1.49
N GLY A 649 -14.52 8.86 -1.58
CA GLY A 649 -14.06 7.70 -0.78
C GLY A 649 -14.36 7.81 0.72
N ALA A 650 -14.28 9.02 1.29
CA ALA A 650 -14.59 9.28 2.69
C ALA A 650 -16.05 9.01 3.09
N ASN A 651 -16.99 8.94 2.14
CA ASN A 651 -18.40 8.63 2.41
C ASN A 651 -18.61 7.18 2.85
N ALA A 652 -17.78 6.25 2.36
CA ALA A 652 -17.81 4.85 2.77
C ALA A 652 -16.40 4.27 2.67
N PRO A 653 -15.52 4.54 3.65
CA PRO A 653 -14.12 4.13 3.55
C PRO A 653 -13.90 2.61 3.51
N ASN A 654 -14.92 1.83 3.91
CA ASN A 654 -14.90 0.37 3.97
C ASN A 654 -15.06 -0.30 2.61
N VAL A 655 -15.63 0.39 1.61
CA VAL A 655 -15.96 -0.26 0.33
C VAL A 655 -14.72 -0.43 -0.53
N PHE A 656 -14.68 -1.56 -1.23
CA PHE A 656 -13.58 -1.94 -2.09
C PHE A 656 -14.14 -2.35 -3.44
N VAL A 657 -13.51 -1.87 -4.53
CA VAL A 657 -13.91 -2.24 -5.88
C VAL A 657 -13.10 -3.46 -6.32
N ASP A 658 -13.78 -4.60 -6.39
CA ASP A 658 -13.24 -5.87 -6.90
C ASP A 658 -14.30 -6.56 -7.75
N PRO A 659 -14.31 -6.37 -9.09
CA PRO A 659 -15.42 -6.79 -9.94
C PRO A 659 -15.83 -8.27 -9.84
N LYS A 660 -14.96 -9.15 -9.33
CA LYS A 660 -15.29 -10.57 -9.11
C LYS A 660 -16.11 -10.80 -7.82
N SER A 661 -15.97 -9.94 -6.82
CA SER A 661 -16.58 -10.12 -5.50
C SER A 661 -18.00 -9.59 -5.43
N SER A 662 -18.88 -10.32 -4.72
CA SER A 662 -20.22 -9.88 -4.37
C SER A 662 -20.26 -8.67 -3.44
N GLU A 663 -19.13 -8.32 -2.81
CA GLU A 663 -19.02 -7.17 -1.89
C GLU A 663 -18.43 -5.93 -2.59
N SER A 664 -18.25 -5.99 -3.92
CA SER A 664 -17.75 -4.86 -4.70
C SER A 664 -18.77 -3.74 -4.77
N ALA A 665 -18.41 -2.57 -4.22
CA ALA A 665 -19.26 -1.39 -4.19
C ALA A 665 -18.45 -0.10 -4.39
N LEU A 666 -19.16 0.96 -4.80
CA LEU A 666 -18.63 2.31 -4.82
C LEU A 666 -19.04 3.05 -3.54
N PRO A 667 -18.27 4.07 -3.11
CA PRO A 667 -18.68 4.93 -2.01
C PRO A 667 -20.01 5.63 -2.33
N TYR A 668 -20.82 5.91 -1.30
CA TYR A 668 -22.14 6.53 -1.50
C TYR A 668 -22.03 7.81 -2.33
N TYR A 669 -22.86 7.90 -3.37
CA TYR A 669 -22.95 9.04 -4.30
C TYR A 669 -21.66 9.33 -5.08
N SER A 670 -20.71 8.40 -5.08
CA SER A 670 -19.50 8.49 -5.88
C SER A 670 -19.81 8.38 -7.38
N SER A 671 -19.09 9.14 -8.19
CA SER A 671 -19.03 8.94 -9.64
C SER A 671 -18.19 7.71 -10.06
N GLY A 672 -17.46 7.10 -9.13
CA GLY A 672 -16.52 6.01 -9.39
C GLY A 672 -15.20 6.43 -10.05
N ALA A 673 -14.99 7.73 -10.28
CA ALA A 673 -13.74 8.26 -10.81
C ALA A 673 -12.60 8.08 -9.80
N ARG A 674 -11.39 7.79 -10.28
CA ARG A 674 -10.20 7.72 -9.43
C ARG A 674 -9.90 9.08 -8.82
N ASP A 675 -9.64 9.11 -7.51
CA ASP A 675 -9.34 10.32 -6.75
C ASP A 675 -8.28 10.07 -5.68
N ASP A 676 -7.01 10.24 -6.07
CA ASP A 676 -5.85 10.06 -5.17
C ASP A 676 -5.81 11.14 -4.08
N LEU A 677 -6.34 12.35 -4.35
CA LEU A 677 -6.36 13.43 -3.36
C LEU A 677 -7.35 13.12 -2.24
N MET A 678 -8.52 12.55 -2.57
CA MET A 678 -9.52 12.18 -1.57
C MET A 678 -8.93 11.19 -0.56
N GLN A 679 -8.27 10.13 -1.05
CA GLN A 679 -7.55 9.19 -0.19
C GLN A 679 -6.53 9.90 0.70
N ARG A 680 -5.63 10.71 0.11
CA ARG A 680 -4.59 11.43 0.87
C ARG A 680 -5.18 12.30 1.98
N ARG A 681 -6.20 13.11 1.66
CA ARG A 681 -6.81 14.04 2.63
C ARG A 681 -7.52 13.31 3.77
N THR A 682 -8.14 12.16 3.50
CA THR A 682 -8.72 11.34 4.56
C THR A 682 -7.67 10.81 5.51
N LEU A 683 -6.56 10.28 4.98
CA LEU A 683 -5.47 9.75 5.81
C LEU A 683 -4.82 10.86 6.66
N GLU A 684 -4.47 11.99 6.04
CA GLU A 684 -3.91 13.16 6.74
C GLU A 684 -4.83 13.67 7.86
N ALA A 685 -6.14 13.79 7.59
CA ALA A 685 -7.11 14.28 8.57
C ALA A 685 -7.21 13.35 9.80
N VAL A 686 -7.24 12.03 9.60
CA VAL A 686 -7.32 11.07 10.72
C VAL A 686 -6.04 11.05 11.55
N HIS A 687 -4.87 11.08 10.90
CA HIS A 687 -3.59 11.18 11.60
C HIS A 687 -3.50 12.47 12.43
N ALA A 688 -3.77 13.62 11.82
CA ALA A 688 -3.71 14.93 12.49
C ALA A 688 -4.70 15.00 13.67
N TYR A 689 -5.94 14.52 13.46
CA TYR A 689 -6.97 14.54 14.48
C TYR A 689 -6.59 13.76 15.73
N TRP A 690 -6.18 12.49 15.59
CA TRP A 690 -5.85 11.68 16.75
C TRP A 690 -4.53 12.07 17.39
N ARG A 691 -3.60 12.68 16.66
CA ARG A 691 -2.41 13.29 17.26
C ARG A 691 -2.77 14.45 18.19
N ALA A 692 -3.72 15.29 17.78
CA ALA A 692 -4.14 16.47 18.53
C ALA A 692 -5.16 16.19 19.64
N ASN A 693 -6.05 15.21 19.46
CA ASN A 693 -7.23 14.98 20.29
C ASN A 693 -7.18 13.67 21.10
N ASN A 694 -6.01 13.05 21.25
CA ASN A 694 -5.89 11.81 22.04
C ASN A 694 -6.13 12.05 23.54
N GLU A 695 -6.49 10.98 24.27
CA GLU A 695 -6.62 11.00 25.73
C GLU A 695 -5.67 9.96 26.34
N THR A 696 -5.06 10.28 27.49
CA THR A 696 -4.27 9.32 28.29
C THR A 696 -4.75 9.34 29.74
N SER A 697 -4.95 8.17 30.31
CA SER A 697 -5.41 8.01 31.69
C SER A 697 -4.78 6.77 32.32
N GLY A 698 -4.26 6.89 33.53
CA GLY A 698 -3.63 5.76 34.23
C GLY A 698 -2.45 5.12 33.49
N GLY A 699 -1.76 5.88 32.62
CA GLY A 699 -0.68 5.36 31.77
C GLY A 699 -1.13 4.63 30.50
N VAL A 700 -2.44 4.54 30.25
CA VAL A 700 -3.01 3.98 29.02
C VAL A 700 -3.49 5.13 28.13
N THR A 701 -2.97 5.19 26.90
CA THR A 701 -3.46 6.11 25.87
C THR A 701 -4.62 5.46 25.11
N LEU A 702 -5.70 6.20 24.87
CA LEU A 702 -6.90 5.74 24.18
C LEU A 702 -6.55 5.09 22.84
N ILE A 703 -5.86 5.83 21.98
CA ILE A 703 -5.42 5.36 20.66
C ILE A 703 -3.88 5.27 20.63
N GLU A 704 -3.32 4.12 20.24
CA GLU A 704 -1.88 4.02 19.91
C GLU A 704 -1.64 4.51 18.46
N THR A 705 -1.39 5.82 18.27
CA THR A 705 -1.27 6.43 16.93
C THR A 705 -0.09 5.91 16.11
N ASN A 706 0.95 5.39 16.76
CA ASN A 706 2.07 4.69 16.09
C ASN A 706 1.71 3.25 15.64
N ARG A 707 0.43 2.88 15.74
CA ARG A 707 -0.19 1.62 15.33
C ARG A 707 -1.47 1.89 14.52
N PHE A 708 -1.46 2.97 13.75
CA PHE A 708 -2.42 3.22 12.67
C PHE A 708 -2.01 2.46 11.43
N TYR A 709 -2.47 1.21 11.32
CA TYR A 709 -2.13 0.38 10.17
C TYR A 709 -2.94 0.81 8.96
N VAL A 710 -2.37 1.72 8.15
CA VAL A 710 -3.03 2.18 6.94
C VAL A 710 -3.15 1.04 5.93
N TYR A 711 -4.36 0.70 5.56
CA TYR A 711 -4.67 -0.21 4.47
C TYR A 711 -4.62 0.59 3.16
N ALA A 712 -3.74 0.30 2.20
CA ALA A 712 -2.70 -0.74 2.24
C ALA A 712 -1.45 -0.44 1.39
N TYR A 713 -0.37 -1.19 1.63
CA TYR A 713 0.83 -1.22 0.80
C TYR A 713 1.11 -2.64 0.31
N ASP A 714 1.32 -2.80 -0.99
CA ASP A 714 1.49 -4.10 -1.65
C ASP A 714 2.95 -4.57 -1.62
N ALA A 715 3.15 -5.85 -1.41
CA ALA A 715 4.44 -6.53 -1.52
C ALA A 715 5.00 -6.53 -2.95
N ARG A 716 4.16 -6.33 -3.97
CA ARG A 716 4.59 -6.24 -5.36
C ARG A 716 5.03 -4.81 -5.68
N PRO A 717 6.22 -4.61 -6.28
CA PRO A 717 6.81 -3.28 -6.41
C PRO A 717 6.12 -2.46 -7.49
N TYR A 718 5.87 -1.19 -7.20
CA TYR A 718 5.42 -0.21 -8.20
C TYR A 718 6.61 0.29 -9.05
N PRO A 719 6.46 0.47 -10.37
CA PRO A 719 5.21 0.44 -11.14
C PRO A 719 4.83 -0.94 -11.70
N PHE A 720 5.63 -1.97 -11.46
CA PHE A 720 5.41 -3.29 -12.04
C PHE A 720 4.04 -3.82 -11.64
N PHE A 721 3.70 -3.77 -10.36
CA PHE A 721 2.29 -3.78 -9.97
C PHE A 721 1.78 -2.32 -9.96
N PRO A 722 0.71 -1.99 -10.69
CA PRO A 722 -0.18 -2.88 -11.45
C PRO A 722 0.15 -3.04 -12.96
N ALA A 723 1.24 -2.46 -13.48
CA ALA A 723 1.51 -2.45 -14.94
C ALA A 723 1.65 -3.84 -15.60
N ARG A 724 1.98 -4.90 -14.86
CA ARG A 724 2.13 -6.27 -15.34
C ARG A 724 0.86 -7.10 -15.09
N ALA A 725 -0.25 -6.66 -15.69
CA ALA A 725 -1.51 -7.43 -15.70
C ALA A 725 -1.40 -8.79 -16.43
N ASP A 726 -0.31 -9.00 -17.19
CA ASP A 726 0.06 -10.31 -17.72
C ASP A 726 0.43 -11.29 -16.61
N ILE A 727 0.94 -10.82 -15.47
CA ILE A 727 1.27 -11.64 -14.30
C ILE A 727 0.11 -11.64 -13.30
N TRP A 728 -0.33 -10.46 -12.86
CA TRP A 728 -1.26 -10.31 -11.73
C TRP A 728 -2.68 -10.00 -12.21
N GLY A 729 -3.64 -10.87 -11.87
CA GLY A 729 -5.03 -10.75 -12.31
C GLY A 729 -5.82 -9.64 -11.62
N ASP A 730 -5.41 -9.24 -10.42
CA ASP A 730 -6.02 -8.20 -9.59
C ASP A 730 -5.46 -6.79 -9.87
N ALA A 731 -4.60 -6.63 -10.88
CA ALA A 731 -4.04 -5.34 -11.27
C ALA A 731 -5.09 -4.22 -11.49
N PRO A 732 -6.30 -4.47 -12.05
CA PRO A 732 -7.33 -3.44 -12.17
C PRO A 732 -7.80 -2.85 -10.84
N ASN A 733 -7.74 -3.63 -9.74
CA ASN A 733 -8.22 -3.19 -8.44
C ASN A 733 -7.35 -2.06 -7.86
N TRP A 734 -6.07 -1.95 -8.25
CA TRP A 734 -5.19 -0.87 -7.83
C TRP A 734 -5.75 0.50 -8.16
N GLU A 735 -6.42 0.68 -9.31
CA GLU A 735 -6.88 1.99 -9.77
C GLU A 735 -7.83 2.69 -8.78
N ARG A 736 -8.65 1.90 -8.07
CA ARG A 736 -9.73 2.39 -7.19
C ARG A 736 -9.64 1.87 -5.76
N GLY A 737 -8.80 0.89 -5.47
CA GLY A 737 -8.62 0.41 -4.11
C GLY A 737 -7.70 1.29 -3.29
N HIS A 738 -7.40 0.82 -2.08
CA HIS A 738 -6.72 1.58 -1.03
C HIS A 738 -5.18 1.64 -1.15
N TRP A 739 -4.60 1.00 -2.16
CA TRP A 739 -3.16 0.95 -2.37
C TRP A 739 -2.45 2.32 -2.30
N LEU A 740 -1.35 2.38 -1.54
CA LEU A 740 -0.45 3.52 -1.47
C LEU A 740 0.70 3.46 -2.48
N ASN A 741 1.00 2.28 -3.03
CA ASN A 741 2.10 2.08 -3.98
C ASN A 741 1.95 3.03 -5.18
N GLY A 742 2.94 3.91 -5.38
CA GLY A 742 2.93 4.92 -6.45
C GLY A 742 2.00 6.12 -6.23
N ARG A 743 1.24 6.15 -5.13
CA ARG A 743 0.41 7.29 -4.70
C ARG A 743 1.04 8.08 -3.56
N LEU A 744 1.70 7.39 -2.63
CA LEU A 744 2.28 8.00 -1.43
C LEU A 744 3.20 9.17 -1.81
N THR A 745 4.15 8.95 -2.72
CA THR A 745 5.12 9.97 -3.14
C THR A 745 4.62 10.96 -4.20
N ARG A 746 3.31 11.09 -4.40
CA ARG A 746 2.75 12.11 -5.30
C ARG A 746 2.62 13.44 -4.56
N ALA A 747 3.10 14.50 -5.20
CA ALA A 747 3.03 15.85 -4.65
C ALA A 747 1.59 16.39 -4.72
N PRO A 748 0.95 16.76 -3.59
CA PRO A 748 -0.33 17.46 -3.63
C PRO A 748 -0.11 18.88 -4.18
N LEU A 749 -1.06 19.35 -5.00
CA LEU A 749 -0.88 20.57 -5.79
C LEU A 749 -0.76 21.82 -4.92
N ASP A 750 -1.46 21.86 -3.79
CA ASP A 750 -1.35 22.97 -2.82
C ASP A 750 0.04 23.04 -2.21
N ALA A 751 0.55 21.93 -1.66
CA ALA A 751 1.89 21.90 -1.08
C ALA A 751 2.99 22.22 -2.10
N LEU A 752 2.81 21.83 -3.38
CA LEU A 752 3.76 22.16 -4.44
C LEU A 752 3.80 23.68 -4.67
N VAL A 753 2.63 24.30 -4.83
CA VAL A 753 2.55 25.76 -5.04
C VAL A 753 3.10 26.49 -3.82
N GLU A 754 2.81 25.99 -2.62
CA GLU A 754 3.37 26.53 -1.39
C GLU A 754 4.90 26.46 -1.34
N ALA A 755 5.47 25.30 -1.68
CA ALA A 755 6.92 25.14 -1.74
C ALA A 755 7.56 26.10 -2.76
N LEU A 756 7.01 26.18 -3.98
CA LEU A 756 7.54 27.07 -5.03
C LEU A 756 7.44 28.56 -4.65
N CYS A 757 6.35 28.97 -4.02
CA CYS A 757 6.16 30.35 -3.57
C CYS A 757 7.09 30.71 -2.40
N ALA A 758 7.24 29.80 -1.42
CA ALA A 758 8.10 30.01 -0.26
C ALA A 758 9.57 30.20 -0.67
N GLU A 759 10.06 29.43 -1.64
CA GLU A 759 11.39 29.61 -2.24
C GLU A 759 11.57 30.99 -2.88
N GLY A 760 10.50 31.53 -3.44
CA GLY A 760 10.44 32.89 -3.96
C GLY A 760 10.39 34.00 -2.91
N GLY A 761 10.33 33.64 -1.62
CA GLY A 761 10.10 34.56 -0.51
C GLY A 761 8.63 35.00 -0.34
N VAL A 762 7.68 34.31 -0.96
CA VAL A 762 6.24 34.59 -0.86
C VAL A 762 5.58 33.54 0.02
N THR A 763 5.37 33.86 1.30
CA THR A 763 4.81 32.92 2.29
C THR A 763 3.35 33.17 2.64
N ASP A 764 2.82 34.35 2.34
CA ASP A 764 1.41 34.72 2.58
C ASP A 764 0.56 34.38 1.35
N ILE A 765 0.23 33.09 1.21
CA ILE A 765 -0.58 32.55 0.11
C ILE A 765 -1.69 31.65 0.67
N ASP A 766 -2.80 31.58 -0.06
CA ASP A 766 -3.86 30.59 0.17
C ASP A 766 -3.91 29.63 -1.03
N ALA A 767 -3.36 28.44 -0.84
CA ALA A 767 -3.42 27.35 -1.81
C ALA A 767 -4.53 26.34 -1.49
N GLY A 768 -5.30 26.54 -0.42
CA GLY A 768 -6.28 25.58 0.10
C GLY A 768 -7.47 25.31 -0.83
N GLY A 769 -7.62 26.11 -1.90
CA GLY A 769 -8.57 25.87 -2.99
C GLY A 769 -8.08 24.92 -4.08
N LEU A 770 -6.79 24.60 -4.13
CA LEU A 770 -6.20 23.77 -5.18
C LEU A 770 -6.58 22.29 -5.01
N ARG A 771 -6.83 21.64 -6.14
CA ARG A 771 -7.34 20.27 -6.21
C ARG A 771 -6.48 19.48 -7.18
N GLY A 772 -5.89 18.41 -6.69
CA GLY A 772 -5.15 17.43 -7.48
C GLY A 772 -3.87 16.97 -6.78
N THR A 773 -3.33 15.87 -7.28
CA THR A 773 -1.98 15.42 -7.02
C THR A 773 -1.24 15.33 -8.35
N ILE A 774 0.05 15.61 -8.34
CA ILE A 774 0.91 15.47 -9.50
C ILE A 774 1.85 14.29 -9.31
N ALA A 775 2.09 13.54 -10.39
CA ALA A 775 3.02 12.41 -10.34
C ALA A 775 4.46 12.90 -10.09
N GLY A 776 4.86 13.96 -10.79
CA GLY A 776 6.06 14.72 -10.46
C GLY A 776 6.20 16.00 -11.29
N TYR A 777 7.02 16.91 -10.80
CA TYR A 777 7.32 18.21 -11.40
C TYR A 777 8.82 18.47 -11.34
N VAL A 778 9.38 19.01 -12.43
CA VAL A 778 10.81 19.29 -12.53
C VAL A 778 11.01 20.76 -12.85
N VAL A 779 11.82 21.44 -12.02
CA VAL A 779 12.40 22.73 -12.36
C VAL A 779 13.84 22.48 -12.78
N ASP A 780 14.10 22.56 -14.08
CA ASP A 780 15.36 22.13 -14.72
C ASP A 780 16.46 23.22 -14.74
N ARG A 781 16.09 24.47 -14.45
CA ARG A 781 16.97 25.65 -14.44
C ARG A 781 16.45 26.70 -13.45
N PRO A 782 17.25 27.72 -13.10
CA PRO A 782 16.76 28.85 -12.32
C PRO A 782 15.56 29.52 -13.00
N LEU A 783 14.41 29.51 -12.34
CA LEU A 783 13.15 30.11 -12.78
C LEU A 783 12.56 30.93 -11.64
N SER A 784 11.82 32.00 -11.96
CA SER A 784 11.01 32.66 -10.93
C SER A 784 9.85 31.74 -10.51
N PRO A 785 9.30 31.82 -9.28
CA PRO A 785 8.16 31.01 -8.85
C PRO A 785 6.92 31.06 -9.77
N ARG A 786 6.79 32.13 -10.56
CA ARG A 786 5.70 32.31 -11.53
C ARG A 786 5.89 31.50 -12.81
N GLN A 787 7.15 31.21 -13.18
CA GLN A 787 7.52 30.49 -14.39
C GLN A 787 7.59 29.00 -14.09
#